data_AF-A0A947E4Q7-F1
#
_entry.id   AF-A0A947E4Q7-F1
#
_cell.length_a   1.000
_cell.length_b   1.000
_cell.length_c   1.000
_cell.angle_alpha   90.00
_cell.angle_beta   90.00
_cell.angle_gamma   90.00
#
_symmetry.space_group_name_H-M   'P 1'
#
loop_
_entity.id
_entity.type
_entity.pdbx_description
1 polymer ?
#
loop_
_entity_poly.entity_id
_entity_poly.type
_entity_poly.pdbx_seq_one_letter_code
_entity_poly.pdbx_strand_id
1 'polypeptide(L)'
;MQAAANGFDRRRELRRYWVWMAVALSVILCLELTNAQPGKLLDADGLSNAASILQGFANPDMSPDFLGRVLELSVESLLIGILGTVFAVGVGGVLAFFAIRVPDLPNPPRHAPKPVRYGAEFVRWLARFLLGFFRSVPEIVWAYIFVRILGLGPGAAVFAIALTVGGSIGKLYSELAEAVDPRTVHALRATGASRWAILLFAVVPQVGRQWIAYALFRLECNIRSGTILGVVGAGGLGSEIALSIRYFQYDKLATTLLAVLAFVVALEIVSAELRKRNFRWTVGFASLGTLAAVFMLDIPWSDLFGGSSGSMFTFTDLSVDSAFLKVALGQVGETLMMAWVATVVSGVIAFVLAPMAASHLMTSSYLPDPVRRHGIGMWLSQSIKWCARWALQVTRAMPELTLALVFVVWVGAGPLAGILAIAVHNIGVLGRLYSDVLEEVEPGPPAALQAQGASPLATFLFGVLPQVGARMTAFTLYRFEVNVRATAMVGFVGAGGIGDALHTAISLFHMRDLTLLLITMLVVVSAVDAVGDRMRARILRVKPSALPHDEIRTPFENTQAMPFNYGALPISVAAFEEVTPQRLVVRTEQEIPEGSCFLLKPDLPLGVQAPGLVVRATRVQSPDAGDNETTFRYQLAACETNADASQLVQSYQDTDWQLDVSDQVPPSVGLATNPHYQPI
;
A
#
# COMPACT_ATOMS: atom_id res chain seq x y z
N MET A 1 -33.38 -7.90 22.54
CA MET A 1 -33.03 -9.00 23.47
C MET A 1 -32.45 -10.25 22.78
N GLN A 2 -32.74 -10.55 21.51
CA GLN A 2 -32.13 -11.70 20.81
C GLN A 2 -30.62 -11.54 20.45
N ALA A 3 -30.09 -10.32 20.36
CA ALA A 3 -28.64 -10.10 20.18
C ALA A 3 -27.79 -10.43 21.43
N ALA A 4 -28.41 -10.49 22.61
CA ALA A 4 -27.76 -10.90 23.87
C ALA A 4 -27.79 -12.42 24.09
N ALA A 5 -28.51 -13.18 23.24
CA ALA A 5 -28.63 -14.63 23.31
C ALA A 5 -27.61 -15.38 22.43
N ASN A 6 -26.85 -14.66 21.59
CA ASN A 6 -25.64 -15.22 20.98
C ASN A 6 -24.57 -15.27 22.06
N GLY A 7 -24.63 -16.32 22.87
CA GLY A 7 -23.68 -16.58 23.95
C GLY A 7 -22.26 -16.37 23.46
N PHE A 8 -21.43 -15.82 24.35
CA PHE A 8 -19.97 -15.88 24.28
C PHE A 8 -19.56 -17.22 23.67
N ASP A 9 -19.21 -17.21 22.38
CA ASP A 9 -18.80 -18.41 21.68
C ASP A 9 -17.41 -18.77 22.21
N ARG A 10 -17.40 -19.49 23.34
CA ARG A 10 -16.21 -19.87 24.08
C ARG A 10 -15.19 -20.55 23.16
N ARG A 11 -15.64 -21.24 22.10
CA ARG A 11 -14.76 -21.83 21.09
C ARG A 11 -14.03 -20.77 20.26
N ARG A 12 -14.68 -19.66 19.92
CA ARG A 12 -14.07 -18.54 19.18
C ARG A 12 -13.04 -17.80 20.04
N GLU A 13 -13.31 -17.61 21.33
CA GLU A 13 -12.34 -17.02 22.26
C GLU A 13 -11.17 -17.96 22.54
N LEU A 14 -11.44 -19.23 22.82
CA LEU A 14 -10.41 -20.26 22.96
C LEU A 14 -9.51 -20.29 21.72
N ARG A 15 -10.08 -20.26 20.52
CA ARG A 15 -9.30 -20.22 19.27
C ARG A 15 -8.38 -19.01 19.20
N ARG A 16 -8.78 -17.84 19.70
CA ARG A 16 -7.92 -16.64 19.75
C ARG A 16 -6.74 -16.85 20.72
N TYR A 17 -7.00 -17.38 21.91
CA TYR A 17 -5.91 -17.68 22.87
C TYR A 17 -4.93 -18.73 22.32
N TRP A 18 -5.44 -19.78 21.67
CA TRP A 18 -4.60 -20.79 21.01
C TRP A 18 -3.73 -20.20 19.91
N VAL A 19 -4.25 -19.25 19.12
CA VAL A 19 -3.46 -18.55 18.09
C VAL A 19 -2.33 -17.75 18.72
N TRP A 20 -2.61 -16.94 19.75
CA TRP A 20 -1.57 -16.15 20.42
C TRP A 20 -0.54 -17.01 21.13
N MET A 21 -0.96 -18.12 21.75
CA MET A 21 -0.05 -19.09 22.35
C MET A 21 0.81 -19.78 21.31
N ALA A 22 0.25 -20.16 20.16
CA ALA A 22 1.02 -20.72 19.05
C ALA A 22 2.05 -19.72 18.50
N VAL A 23 1.69 -18.44 18.39
CA VAL A 23 2.64 -17.38 18.00
C VAL A 23 3.76 -17.25 19.03
N ALA A 24 3.44 -17.19 20.33
CA ALA A 24 4.46 -17.09 21.38
C ALA A 24 5.40 -18.31 21.39
N LEU A 25 4.85 -19.53 21.32
CA LEU A 25 5.63 -20.77 21.24
C LEU A 25 6.49 -20.82 19.96
N SER A 26 5.98 -20.33 18.83
CA SER A 26 6.76 -20.27 17.60
C SER A 26 7.97 -19.35 17.71
N VAL A 27 7.85 -18.23 18.44
CA VAL A 27 8.98 -17.32 18.67
C VAL A 27 10.05 -18.00 19.52
N ILE A 28 9.66 -18.66 20.60
CA ILE A 28 10.59 -19.39 21.48
C ILE A 28 11.30 -20.50 20.71
N LEU A 29 10.54 -21.31 19.96
CA LEU A 29 11.10 -22.38 19.13
C LEU A 29 12.07 -21.82 18.07
N CYS A 30 11.73 -20.71 17.41
CA CYS A 30 12.63 -20.08 16.44
C CYS A 30 13.93 -19.59 17.08
N LEU A 31 13.87 -19.00 18.28
CA LEU A 31 15.06 -18.55 19.00
C LEU A 31 15.96 -19.72 19.39
N GLU A 32 15.38 -20.83 19.85
CA GLU A 32 16.13 -22.05 20.17
C GLU A 32 16.76 -22.68 18.92
N LEU A 33 15.99 -22.86 17.84
CA LEU A 33 16.47 -23.46 16.59
C LEU A 33 17.54 -22.62 15.88
N THR A 34 17.53 -21.30 16.07
CA THR A 34 18.56 -20.40 15.52
C THR A 34 19.73 -20.16 16.47
N ASN A 35 19.75 -20.79 17.66
CA ASN A 35 20.71 -20.48 18.73
C ASN A 35 20.80 -18.98 19.07
N ALA A 36 19.72 -18.22 18.84
CA ALA A 36 19.64 -16.80 19.14
C ALA A 36 19.36 -16.63 20.64
N GLN A 37 20.41 -16.61 21.46
CA GLN A 37 20.32 -16.52 22.92
C GLN A 37 20.15 -15.07 23.38
N PRO A 38 18.96 -14.63 23.84
CA PRO A 38 18.76 -13.23 24.24
C PRO A 38 19.59 -12.82 25.45
N GLY A 39 20.09 -13.78 26.24
CA GLY A 39 20.99 -13.55 27.38
C GLY A 39 22.25 -12.76 27.02
N LYS A 40 22.78 -12.93 25.80
CA LYS A 40 23.98 -12.21 25.32
C LYS A 40 23.87 -10.68 25.36
N LEU A 41 22.65 -10.14 25.37
CA LEU A 41 22.42 -8.70 25.53
C LEU A 41 22.84 -8.18 26.91
N LEU A 42 22.74 -9.02 27.93
CA LEU A 42 22.94 -8.67 29.34
C LEU A 42 24.16 -9.37 29.96
N ASP A 43 24.87 -10.19 29.19
CA ASP A 43 26.14 -10.78 29.60
C ASP A 43 27.21 -9.70 29.77
N ALA A 44 28.26 -10.01 30.56
CA ALA A 44 29.32 -9.05 30.88
C ALA A 44 30.00 -8.45 29.63
N ASP A 45 30.24 -9.28 28.61
CA ASP A 45 30.81 -8.86 27.33
C ASP A 45 29.83 -8.00 26.52
N GLY A 46 28.55 -8.35 26.53
CA GLY A 46 27.51 -7.56 25.86
C GLY A 46 27.37 -6.18 26.48
N LEU A 47 27.37 -6.09 27.81
CA LEU A 47 27.30 -4.82 28.54
C LEU A 47 28.57 -3.96 28.33
N SER A 48 29.75 -4.57 28.27
CA SER A 48 31.00 -3.84 28.03
C SER A 48 31.09 -3.30 26.60
N ASN A 49 30.70 -4.10 25.60
CA ASN A 49 30.61 -3.67 24.21
C ASN A 49 29.57 -2.55 24.06
N ALA A 50 28.38 -2.68 24.65
CA ALA A 50 27.38 -1.61 24.67
C ALA A 50 27.93 -0.33 25.31
N ALA A 51 28.64 -0.44 26.43
CA ALA A 51 29.26 0.70 27.08
C ALA A 51 30.28 1.40 26.18
N SER A 52 31.13 0.66 25.45
CA SER A 52 32.09 1.25 24.50
C SER A 52 31.42 2.01 23.36
N ILE A 53 30.33 1.46 22.80
CA ILE A 53 29.54 2.13 21.76
C ILE A 53 28.91 3.41 22.35
N LEU A 54 28.28 3.32 23.52
CA LEU A 54 27.66 4.47 24.19
C LEU A 54 28.68 5.55 24.56
N GLN A 55 29.90 5.18 24.95
CA GLN A 55 30.99 6.11 25.19
C GLN A 55 31.43 6.82 23.91
N GLY A 56 31.47 6.11 22.77
CA GLY A 56 31.69 6.73 21.46
C GLY A 56 30.58 7.74 21.11
N PHE A 57 29.33 7.41 21.40
CA PHE A 57 28.20 8.33 21.23
C PHE A 57 28.24 9.54 22.17
N ALA A 58 28.86 9.42 23.34
CA ALA A 58 29.02 10.54 24.26
C ALA A 58 30.07 11.56 23.78
N ASN A 59 31.05 11.11 22.99
CA ASN A 59 32.13 11.94 22.45
C ASN A 59 32.27 11.75 20.93
N PRO A 60 31.30 12.24 20.12
CA PRO A 60 31.38 12.15 18.67
C PRO A 60 32.55 12.97 18.13
N ASP A 61 33.28 12.44 17.14
CA ASP A 61 34.33 13.17 16.44
C ASP A 61 33.71 14.31 15.62
N MET A 62 33.87 15.54 16.09
CA MET A 62 33.39 16.77 15.47
C MET A 62 34.51 17.54 14.77
N SER A 63 35.62 16.87 14.42
CA SER A 63 36.70 17.52 13.68
C SER A 63 36.21 18.05 12.32
N PRO A 64 36.60 19.27 11.92
CA PRO A 64 36.14 19.86 10.65
C PRO A 64 36.44 19.00 9.43
N ASP A 65 37.61 18.34 9.42
CA ASP A 65 38.04 17.45 8.34
C ASP A 65 37.10 16.23 8.23
N PHE A 66 36.75 15.63 9.36
CA PHE A 66 35.86 14.48 9.39
C PHE A 66 34.42 14.87 9.03
N LEU A 67 33.93 16.00 9.54
CA LEU A 67 32.61 16.52 9.17
C LEU A 67 32.51 16.86 7.68
N GLY A 68 33.58 17.41 7.08
CA GLY A 68 33.67 17.65 5.64
C GLY A 68 33.53 16.35 4.84
N ARG A 69 34.25 15.30 5.26
CA ARG A 69 34.16 13.97 4.66
C ARG A 69 32.77 13.34 4.79
N VAL A 70 32.16 13.44 5.97
CA VAL A 70 30.79 12.92 6.21
C VAL A 70 29.77 13.68 5.36
N LEU A 71 29.93 14.99 5.18
CA LEU A 71 29.07 15.78 4.32
C LEU A 71 29.21 15.38 2.84
N GLU A 72 30.44 15.19 2.36
CA GLU A 72 30.72 14.71 1.00
C GLU A 72 30.05 13.35 0.74
N LEU A 73 30.24 12.39 1.65
CA LEU A 73 29.62 11.06 1.57
C LEU A 73 28.09 11.11 1.68
N SER A 74 27.54 12.10 2.40
CA SER A 74 26.09 12.34 2.48
C SER A 74 25.54 12.80 1.13
N VAL A 75 26.24 13.72 0.46
CA VAL A 75 25.90 14.18 -0.89
C VAL A 75 26.04 13.04 -1.89
N GLU A 76 27.09 12.24 -1.82
CA GLU A 76 27.26 11.06 -2.68
C GLU A 76 26.08 10.09 -2.51
N SER A 77 25.68 9.79 -1.26
CA SER A 77 24.52 8.93 -0.95
C SER A 77 23.21 9.50 -1.49
N LEU A 78 23.02 10.82 -1.42
CA LEU A 78 21.87 11.52 -2.02
C LEU A 78 21.80 11.29 -3.52
N LEU A 79 22.92 11.53 -4.22
CA LEU A 79 23.02 11.44 -5.66
C LEU A 79 22.84 10.00 -6.15
N ILE A 80 23.43 9.02 -5.45
CA ILE A 80 23.21 7.59 -5.69
C ILE A 80 21.71 7.27 -5.61
N GLY A 81 21.04 7.71 -4.54
CA GLY A 81 19.62 7.48 -4.34
C GLY A 81 18.75 8.12 -5.44
N ILE A 82 19.07 9.35 -5.86
CA ILE A 82 18.36 10.06 -6.94
C ILE A 82 18.52 9.33 -8.27
N LEU A 83 19.76 9.11 -8.70
CA LEU A 83 20.06 8.50 -10.00
C LEU A 83 19.54 7.06 -10.07
N GLY A 84 19.73 6.28 -9.00
CA GLY A 84 19.19 4.93 -8.88
C GLY A 84 17.66 4.89 -8.96
N THR A 85 16.97 5.87 -8.36
CA THR A 85 15.50 5.97 -8.44
C THR A 85 15.02 6.32 -9.85
N VAL A 86 15.72 7.22 -10.54
CA VAL A 86 15.38 7.60 -11.92
C VAL A 86 15.52 6.40 -12.85
N PHE A 87 16.62 5.63 -12.74
CA PHE A 87 16.75 4.39 -13.50
C PHE A 87 15.74 3.33 -13.09
N ALA A 88 15.41 3.20 -11.80
CA ALA A 88 14.37 2.30 -11.33
C ALA A 88 13.00 2.63 -11.94
N VAL A 89 12.61 3.91 -11.99
CA VAL A 89 11.37 4.36 -12.64
C VAL A 89 11.42 4.09 -14.15
N GLY A 90 12.58 4.28 -14.80
CA GLY A 90 12.78 3.95 -16.21
C GLY A 90 12.59 2.47 -16.51
N VAL A 91 13.42 1.61 -15.89
CA VAL A 91 13.38 0.15 -16.10
C VAL A 91 12.05 -0.44 -15.64
N GLY A 92 11.61 -0.10 -14.42
CA GLY A 92 10.37 -0.58 -13.84
C GLY A 92 9.13 -0.10 -14.59
N GLY A 93 9.11 1.17 -15.00
CA GLY A 93 8.03 1.76 -15.77
C GLY A 93 7.88 1.10 -17.14
N VAL A 94 8.97 0.94 -17.89
CA VAL A 94 8.96 0.24 -19.19
C VAL A 94 8.44 -1.18 -19.05
N LEU A 95 8.95 -1.94 -18.08
CA LEU A 95 8.47 -3.31 -17.84
C LEU A 95 7.00 -3.33 -17.37
N ALA A 96 6.55 -2.34 -16.59
CA ALA A 96 5.15 -2.21 -16.20
C ALA A 96 4.24 -2.05 -17.41
N PHE A 97 4.60 -1.21 -18.39
CA PHE A 97 3.82 -1.04 -19.63
C PHE A 97 3.57 -2.36 -20.36
N PHE A 98 4.54 -3.27 -20.37
CA PHE A 98 4.38 -4.61 -20.95
C PHE A 98 3.67 -5.60 -20.02
N ALA A 99 3.70 -5.39 -18.70
CA ALA A 99 3.07 -6.24 -17.71
C ALA A 99 1.56 -5.97 -17.50
N ILE A 100 1.10 -4.75 -17.79
CA ILE A 100 -0.28 -4.28 -17.56
C ILE A 100 -1.30 -5.08 -18.40
N ARG A 101 -2.37 -5.50 -17.73
CA ARG A 101 -3.63 -5.90 -18.35
C ARG A 101 -4.62 -4.76 -18.25
N VAL A 102 -5.03 -4.22 -19.39
CA VAL A 102 -6.07 -3.20 -19.39
C VAL A 102 -7.38 -3.79 -18.82
N PRO A 103 -8.02 -3.13 -17.83
CA PRO A 103 -9.27 -3.61 -17.21
C PRO A 103 -10.38 -3.86 -18.24
N ASP A 104 -11.19 -4.90 -18.02
CA ASP A 104 -12.39 -5.25 -18.81
C ASP A 104 -12.22 -5.34 -20.34
N LEU A 105 -10.98 -5.52 -20.79
CA LEU A 105 -10.62 -5.79 -22.17
C LEU A 105 -10.19 -7.26 -22.30
N PRO A 106 -10.70 -7.99 -23.32
CA PRO A 106 -10.22 -9.32 -23.62
C PRO A 106 -8.71 -9.27 -23.87
N ASN A 107 -7.93 -9.87 -22.98
CA ASN A 107 -6.49 -9.89 -23.08
C ASN A 107 -6.04 -11.33 -23.19
N PRO A 108 -5.48 -11.73 -24.34
CA PRO A 108 -5.16 -10.99 -25.59
C PRO A 108 -6.36 -10.71 -26.55
N PRO A 109 -6.22 -9.88 -27.62
CA PRO A 109 -7.35 -9.45 -28.46
C PRO A 109 -8.07 -10.63 -29.12
N ARG A 110 -9.39 -10.71 -28.96
CA ARG A 110 -10.23 -11.81 -29.48
C ARG A 110 -10.09 -12.03 -30.99
N HIS A 111 -9.90 -10.94 -31.75
CA HIS A 111 -9.79 -10.96 -33.21
C HIS A 111 -8.33 -11.02 -33.71
N ALA A 112 -7.33 -11.10 -32.82
CA ALA A 112 -5.95 -11.19 -33.24
C ALA A 112 -5.60 -12.62 -33.69
N PRO A 113 -4.71 -12.78 -34.70
CA PRO A 113 -4.21 -14.09 -35.09
C PRO A 113 -3.57 -14.81 -33.89
N LYS A 114 -3.72 -16.14 -33.82
CA LYS A 114 -3.11 -16.98 -32.78
C LYS A 114 -1.64 -16.65 -32.48
N PRO A 115 -0.73 -16.44 -33.45
CA PRO A 115 0.67 -16.10 -33.14
C PRO A 115 0.83 -14.78 -32.38
N VAL A 116 0.07 -13.74 -32.76
CA VAL A 116 0.08 -12.44 -32.06
C VAL A 116 -0.44 -12.59 -30.63
N ARG A 117 -1.42 -13.49 -30.46
CA ARG A 117 -2.05 -13.80 -29.18
C ARG A 117 -1.06 -14.40 -28.19
N TYR A 118 -0.37 -15.47 -28.61
CA TYR A 118 0.65 -16.14 -27.80
C TYR A 118 1.87 -15.23 -27.58
N GLY A 119 2.28 -14.47 -28.59
CA GLY A 119 3.38 -13.50 -28.45
C GLY A 119 3.08 -12.44 -27.39
N ALA A 120 1.89 -11.84 -27.39
CA ALA A 120 1.51 -10.84 -26.38
C ALA A 120 1.38 -11.42 -24.96
N GLU A 121 0.92 -12.67 -24.84
CA GLU A 121 0.91 -13.37 -23.55
C GLU A 121 2.32 -13.68 -23.06
N PHE A 122 3.21 -14.13 -23.95
CA PHE A 122 4.61 -14.41 -23.63
C PHE A 122 5.35 -13.15 -23.20
N VAL A 123 5.22 -12.04 -23.94
CA VAL A 123 5.84 -10.74 -23.57
C VAL A 123 5.36 -10.29 -22.19
N ARG A 124 4.06 -10.42 -21.90
CA ARG A 124 3.51 -10.05 -20.59
C ARG A 124 4.02 -10.97 -19.47
N TRP A 125 4.03 -12.27 -19.73
CA TRP A 125 4.57 -13.26 -18.79
C TRP A 125 6.05 -12.97 -18.51
N LEU A 126 6.83 -12.69 -19.55
CA LEU A 126 8.24 -12.33 -19.45
C LEU A 126 8.43 -11.02 -18.68
N ALA A 127 7.65 -9.98 -18.95
CA ALA A 127 7.72 -8.72 -18.21
C ALA A 127 7.41 -8.93 -16.72
N ARG A 128 6.36 -9.69 -16.38
CA ARG A 128 6.02 -10.02 -14.99
C ARG A 128 7.08 -10.90 -14.31
N PHE A 129 7.66 -11.83 -15.07
CA PHE A 129 8.78 -12.66 -14.60
C PHE A 129 10.00 -11.80 -14.30
N LEU A 130 10.40 -10.91 -15.21
CA LEU A 130 11.54 -10.00 -15.03
C LEU A 130 11.33 -9.05 -13.84
N LEU A 131 10.13 -8.50 -13.68
CA LEU A 131 9.78 -7.68 -12.52
C LEU A 131 9.90 -8.48 -11.20
N GLY A 132 9.43 -9.72 -11.20
CA GLY A 132 9.57 -10.64 -10.06
C GLY A 132 11.03 -11.01 -9.77
N PHE A 133 11.82 -11.27 -10.82
CA PHE A 133 13.23 -11.62 -10.74
C PHE A 133 14.06 -10.47 -10.14
N PHE A 134 13.97 -9.28 -10.74
CA PHE A 134 14.72 -8.12 -10.26
C PHE A 134 14.39 -7.76 -8.81
N ARG A 135 13.12 -7.93 -8.41
CA ARG A 135 12.66 -7.69 -7.03
C ARG A 135 13.18 -8.71 -6.02
N SER A 136 13.39 -9.95 -6.44
CA SER A 136 13.71 -11.05 -5.52
C SER A 136 15.19 -11.12 -5.16
N VAL A 137 16.06 -10.67 -6.06
CA VAL A 137 17.50 -10.58 -5.81
C VAL A 137 17.78 -9.35 -4.92
N PRO A 138 18.47 -9.49 -3.78
CA PRO A 138 18.81 -8.38 -2.90
C PRO A 138 19.66 -7.31 -3.58
N GLU A 139 19.50 -6.07 -3.15
CA GLU A 139 20.29 -4.94 -3.64
C GLU A 139 21.80 -5.13 -3.39
N ILE A 140 22.23 -5.75 -2.28
CA ILE A 140 23.65 -6.02 -2.00
C ILE A 140 24.28 -6.98 -3.01
N VAL A 141 23.52 -7.96 -3.48
CA VAL A 141 23.99 -8.93 -4.48
C VAL A 141 24.22 -8.19 -5.79
N TRP A 142 23.27 -7.35 -6.21
CA TRP A 142 23.45 -6.52 -7.39
C TRP A 142 24.64 -5.57 -7.25
N ALA A 143 24.81 -4.95 -6.08
CA ALA A 143 25.94 -4.07 -5.84
C ALA A 143 27.26 -4.83 -5.99
N TYR A 144 27.39 -6.03 -5.43
CA TYR A 144 28.59 -6.85 -5.60
C TYR A 144 28.87 -7.20 -7.07
N ILE A 145 27.83 -7.62 -7.81
CA ILE A 145 27.89 -7.87 -9.26
C ILE A 145 28.45 -6.65 -9.99
N PHE A 146 27.90 -5.46 -9.73
CA PHE A 146 28.35 -4.25 -10.39
C PHE A 146 29.68 -3.73 -9.89
N VAL A 147 30.07 -3.96 -8.63
CA VAL A 147 31.43 -3.65 -8.13
C VAL A 147 32.47 -4.46 -8.90
N ARG A 148 32.15 -5.69 -9.29
CA ARG A 148 33.05 -6.50 -10.11
C ARG A 148 33.13 -6.04 -11.57
N ILE A 149 32.08 -5.42 -12.10
CA ILE A 149 32.03 -4.92 -13.48
C ILE A 149 32.64 -3.53 -13.60
N LEU A 150 32.23 -2.60 -12.72
CA LEU A 150 32.55 -1.18 -12.75
C LEU A 150 33.69 -0.80 -11.79
N GLY A 151 34.15 -1.72 -10.94
CA GLY A 151 35.04 -1.41 -9.83
C GLY A 151 34.30 -0.86 -8.61
N LEU A 152 35.08 -0.53 -7.57
CA LEU A 152 34.57 0.13 -6.36
C LEU A 152 34.09 1.54 -6.73
N GLY A 153 32.92 1.95 -6.23
CA GLY A 153 32.38 3.28 -6.48
C GLY A 153 30.85 3.37 -6.54
N PRO A 154 30.32 4.59 -6.71
CA PRO A 154 28.88 4.88 -6.65
C PRO A 154 28.06 4.21 -7.76
N GLY A 155 28.68 3.95 -8.92
CA GLY A 155 28.01 3.32 -10.06
C GLY A 155 27.38 1.98 -9.72
N ALA A 156 28.04 1.17 -8.90
CA ALA A 156 27.52 -0.13 -8.49
C ALA A 156 26.24 0.01 -7.64
N ALA A 157 26.19 0.99 -6.74
CA ALA A 157 25.01 1.24 -5.92
C ALA A 157 23.83 1.75 -6.76
N VAL A 158 24.10 2.64 -7.72
CA VAL A 158 23.10 3.19 -8.63
C VAL A 158 22.38 2.08 -9.40
N PHE A 159 23.11 1.16 -10.02
CA PHE A 159 22.52 0.07 -10.79
C PHE A 159 21.86 -1.00 -9.91
N ALA A 160 22.40 -1.25 -8.72
CA ALA A 160 21.79 -2.14 -7.75
C ALA A 160 20.40 -1.67 -7.31
N ILE A 161 20.28 -0.37 -7.02
CA ILE A 161 18.99 0.28 -6.72
C ILE A 161 18.11 0.23 -7.98
N ALA A 162 18.64 0.58 -9.15
CA ALA A 162 17.87 0.63 -10.40
C ALA A 162 17.15 -0.69 -10.69
N LEU A 163 17.83 -1.83 -10.56
CA LEU A 163 17.23 -3.14 -10.84
C LEU A 163 16.26 -3.56 -9.73
N THR A 164 16.73 -3.60 -8.48
CA THR A 164 15.93 -4.11 -7.34
C THR A 164 14.64 -3.30 -7.15
N VAL A 165 14.79 -1.97 -7.20
CA VAL A 165 13.68 -1.04 -7.00
C VAL A 165 12.85 -0.93 -8.27
N GLY A 166 13.45 -1.05 -9.45
CA GLY A 166 12.73 -1.09 -10.72
C GLY A 166 11.77 -2.28 -10.78
N GLY A 167 12.18 -3.47 -10.35
CA GLY A 167 11.29 -4.63 -10.23
C GLY A 167 10.10 -4.39 -9.28
N SER A 168 10.36 -3.74 -8.14
CA SER A 168 9.33 -3.40 -7.15
C SER A 168 8.35 -2.33 -7.64
N ILE A 169 8.87 -1.25 -8.23
CA ILE A 169 8.08 -0.14 -8.81
C ILE A 169 7.25 -0.65 -9.97
N GLY A 170 7.84 -1.40 -10.89
CA GLY A 170 7.13 -1.85 -12.08
C GLY A 170 5.99 -2.81 -11.77
N LYS A 171 6.17 -3.71 -10.78
CA LYS A 171 5.08 -4.57 -10.31
C LYS A 171 3.93 -3.73 -9.74
N LEU A 172 4.21 -2.82 -8.82
CA LEU A 172 3.17 -1.96 -8.24
C LEU A 172 2.48 -1.09 -9.31
N TYR A 173 3.24 -0.51 -10.24
CA TYR A 173 2.68 0.30 -11.32
C TYR A 173 1.70 -0.50 -12.17
N SER A 174 2.05 -1.75 -12.48
CA SER A 174 1.15 -2.64 -13.24
C SER A 174 -0.11 -3.00 -12.48
N GLU A 175 -0.01 -3.24 -11.16
CA GLU A 175 -1.15 -3.57 -10.30
C GLU A 175 -2.10 -2.37 -10.11
N LEU A 176 -1.55 -1.16 -9.89
CA LEU A 176 -2.34 0.06 -9.79
C LEU A 176 -3.07 0.37 -11.10
N ALA A 177 -2.41 0.18 -12.24
CA ALA A 177 -3.03 0.35 -13.56
C ALA A 177 -4.11 -0.70 -13.86
N GLU A 178 -3.96 -1.92 -13.34
CA GLU A 178 -4.97 -2.99 -13.42
C GLU A 178 -6.19 -2.75 -12.50
N ALA A 179 -6.04 -1.91 -11.48
CA ALA A 179 -7.10 -1.60 -10.49
C ALA A 179 -7.94 -0.35 -10.83
N VAL A 180 -7.72 0.24 -12.00
CA VAL A 180 -8.38 1.48 -12.44
C VAL A 180 -9.87 1.27 -12.74
N ASP A 181 -10.69 2.32 -12.52
CA ASP A 181 -12.12 2.33 -12.89
C ASP A 181 -12.30 2.10 -14.41
N PRO A 182 -13.04 1.06 -14.83
CA PRO A 182 -13.22 0.73 -16.24
C PRO A 182 -14.10 1.72 -17.02
N ARG A 183 -14.81 2.66 -16.39
CA ARG A 183 -15.72 3.60 -17.08
C ARG A 183 -15.06 4.40 -18.19
N THR A 184 -13.89 5.00 -17.92
CA THR A 184 -13.14 5.78 -18.91
C THR A 184 -12.55 4.89 -20.00
N VAL A 185 -12.16 3.65 -19.65
CA VAL A 185 -11.70 2.62 -20.58
C VAL A 185 -12.81 2.25 -21.55
N HIS A 186 -14.05 2.07 -21.06
CA HIS A 186 -15.22 1.77 -21.89
C HIS A 186 -15.61 2.95 -22.78
N ALA A 187 -15.58 4.18 -22.27
CA ALA A 187 -15.87 5.38 -23.04
C ALA A 187 -14.91 5.54 -24.23
N LEU A 188 -13.59 5.43 -23.99
CA LEU A 188 -12.60 5.50 -25.07
C LEU A 188 -12.68 4.30 -26.03
N ARG A 189 -13.07 3.12 -25.54
CA ARG A 189 -13.29 1.97 -26.41
C ARG A 189 -14.51 2.17 -27.33
N ALA A 190 -15.56 2.82 -26.85
CA ALA A 190 -16.75 3.11 -27.64
C ALA A 190 -16.47 4.05 -28.82
N THR A 191 -15.44 4.92 -28.71
CA THR A 191 -14.98 5.77 -29.81
C THR A 191 -14.04 5.06 -30.79
N GLY A 192 -13.76 3.76 -30.59
CA GLY A 192 -12.85 2.99 -31.43
C GLY A 192 -11.37 3.17 -31.09
N ALA A 193 -11.04 3.73 -29.92
CA ALA A 193 -9.64 3.94 -29.53
C ALA A 193 -8.85 2.63 -29.48
N SER A 194 -7.60 2.68 -29.96
CA SER A 194 -6.68 1.55 -29.90
C SER A 194 -6.30 1.22 -28.45
N ARG A 195 -5.78 0.02 -28.20
CA ARG A 195 -5.35 -0.40 -26.85
C ARG A 195 -4.28 0.50 -26.24
N TRP A 196 -3.35 0.96 -27.08
CA TRP A 196 -2.31 1.89 -26.66
C TRP A 196 -2.90 3.27 -26.35
N ALA A 197 -3.88 3.72 -27.13
CA ALA A 197 -4.59 4.95 -26.81
C ALA A 197 -5.37 4.84 -25.50
N ILE A 198 -6.08 3.72 -25.27
CA ILE A 198 -6.77 3.46 -23.99
C ILE A 198 -5.76 3.42 -22.82
N LEU A 199 -4.63 2.75 -22.97
CA LEU A 199 -3.62 2.69 -21.92
C LEU A 199 -3.06 4.08 -21.59
N LEU A 200 -2.66 4.85 -22.61
CA LEU A 200 -2.00 6.14 -22.44
C LEU A 200 -2.95 7.27 -22.05
N PHE A 201 -4.21 7.23 -22.49
CA PHE A 201 -5.18 8.32 -22.30
C PHE A 201 -6.32 7.98 -21.33
N ALA A 202 -6.58 6.70 -21.02
CA ALA A 202 -7.56 6.31 -20.00
C ALA A 202 -6.88 5.88 -18.70
N VAL A 203 -5.91 4.97 -18.78
CA VAL A 203 -5.35 4.30 -17.58
C VAL A 203 -4.25 5.13 -16.93
N VAL A 204 -3.19 5.48 -17.67
CA VAL A 204 -2.04 6.22 -17.14
C VAL A 204 -2.43 7.55 -16.47
N PRO A 205 -3.35 8.37 -17.02
CA PRO A 205 -3.74 9.62 -16.38
C PRO A 205 -4.41 9.42 -15.00
N GLN A 206 -5.13 8.31 -14.80
CA GLN A 206 -5.77 8.01 -13.52
C GLN A 206 -4.77 7.59 -12.44
N VAL A 207 -3.72 6.86 -12.81
CA VAL A 207 -2.72 6.35 -11.85
C VAL A 207 -1.45 7.20 -11.75
N GLY A 208 -1.24 8.12 -12.69
CA GLY A 208 0.01 8.89 -12.80
C GLY A 208 0.39 9.62 -11.51
N ARG A 209 -0.59 10.22 -10.83
CA ARG A 209 -0.36 10.89 -9.53
C ARG A 209 0.09 9.91 -8.44
N GLN A 210 -0.48 8.71 -8.40
CA GLN A 210 -0.10 7.66 -7.45
C GLN A 210 1.29 7.09 -7.78
N TRP A 211 1.62 6.91 -9.07
CA TRP A 211 2.94 6.49 -9.51
C TRP A 211 4.02 7.47 -9.06
N ILE A 212 3.82 8.78 -9.28
CA ILE A 212 4.76 9.83 -8.85
C ILE A 212 4.92 9.84 -7.33
N ALA A 213 3.81 9.76 -6.59
CA ALA A 213 3.84 9.72 -5.13
C ALA A 213 4.64 8.52 -4.62
N TYR A 214 4.50 7.36 -5.26
CA TYR A 214 5.27 6.18 -4.93
C TYR A 214 6.75 6.31 -5.33
N ALA A 215 7.07 6.87 -6.49
CA ALA A 215 8.46 7.14 -6.88
C ALA A 215 9.18 8.06 -5.89
N LEU A 216 8.50 9.11 -5.40
CA LEU A 216 9.02 10.01 -4.37
C LEU A 216 9.24 9.30 -3.03
N PHE A 217 8.29 8.47 -2.61
CA PHE A 217 8.46 7.63 -1.43
C PHE A 217 9.66 6.66 -1.59
N ARG A 218 9.80 6.06 -2.77
CA ARG A 218 10.93 5.19 -3.10
C ARG A 218 12.24 5.95 -3.12
N LEU A 219 12.27 7.21 -3.58
CA LEU A 219 13.45 8.05 -3.54
C LEU A 219 13.97 8.22 -2.10
N GLU A 220 13.09 8.58 -1.16
CA GLU A 220 13.44 8.69 0.27
C GLU A 220 14.07 7.38 0.79
N CYS A 221 13.44 6.24 0.46
CA CYS A 221 13.94 4.93 0.85
C CYS A 221 15.28 4.58 0.18
N ASN A 222 15.44 4.91 -1.09
CA ASN A 222 16.63 4.57 -1.88
C ASN A 222 17.85 5.37 -1.46
N ILE A 223 17.67 6.60 -1.00
CA ILE A 223 18.74 7.39 -0.40
C ILE A 223 19.25 6.71 0.89
N ARG A 224 18.35 6.12 1.67
CA ARG A 224 18.73 5.27 2.82
C ARG A 224 19.42 3.98 2.37
N SER A 225 18.92 3.30 1.34
CA SER A 225 19.58 2.11 0.77
C SER A 225 21.00 2.40 0.26
N GLY A 226 21.27 3.61 -0.24
CA GLY A 226 22.63 4.02 -0.62
C GLY A 226 23.63 3.88 0.53
N THR A 227 23.21 4.19 1.77
CA THR A 227 24.04 4.00 2.97
C THR A 227 24.27 2.53 3.31
N ILE A 228 23.39 1.62 2.89
CA ILE A 228 23.57 0.17 3.07
C ILE A 228 24.62 -0.35 2.09
N LEU A 229 24.53 0.08 0.83
CA LEU A 229 25.39 -0.38 -0.26
C LEU A 229 26.84 0.09 -0.10
N GLY A 230 27.09 1.21 0.60
CA GLY A 230 28.46 1.65 0.88
C GLY A 230 29.30 0.65 1.67
N VAL A 231 28.67 -0.23 2.46
CA VAL A 231 29.39 -1.26 3.22
C VAL A 231 30.07 -2.29 2.32
N VAL A 232 29.54 -2.52 1.11
CA VAL A 232 30.14 -3.43 0.12
C VAL A 232 31.06 -2.73 -0.87
N GLY A 233 31.46 -1.49 -0.57
CA GLY A 233 32.37 -0.71 -1.42
C GLY A 233 31.68 0.04 -2.56
N ALA A 234 30.36 0.22 -2.47
CA ALA A 234 29.59 0.95 -3.48
C ALA A 234 29.45 2.46 -3.20
N GLY A 235 30.32 3.02 -2.33
CA GLY A 235 30.41 4.47 -2.04
C GLY A 235 29.44 4.99 -0.98
N GLY A 236 29.52 6.29 -0.68
CA GLY A 236 28.62 6.99 0.25
C GLY A 236 28.84 6.66 1.74
N LEU A 237 27.90 7.10 2.59
CA LEU A 237 28.01 7.06 4.07
C LEU A 237 28.25 5.66 4.64
N GLY A 238 27.76 4.63 3.94
CA GLY A 238 27.96 3.24 4.35
C GLY A 238 29.41 2.80 4.43
N SER A 239 30.23 3.34 3.53
CA SER A 239 31.67 3.03 3.51
C SER A 239 32.34 3.50 4.80
N GLU A 240 31.96 4.67 5.32
CA GLU A 240 32.52 5.21 6.55
C GLU A 240 32.03 4.46 7.79
N ILE A 241 30.77 4.03 7.80
CA ILE A 241 30.23 3.17 8.87
C ILE A 241 31.03 1.86 8.92
N ALA A 242 31.26 1.22 7.76
CA ALA A 242 32.00 -0.01 7.69
C ALA A 242 33.46 0.15 8.15
N LEU A 243 34.12 1.25 7.77
CA LEU A 243 35.49 1.56 8.19
C LEU A 243 35.57 1.84 9.70
N SER A 244 34.66 2.67 10.22
CA SER A 244 34.63 3.03 11.65
C SER A 244 34.44 1.80 12.53
N ILE A 245 33.57 0.86 12.11
CA ILE A 245 33.36 -0.39 12.83
C ILE A 245 34.56 -1.32 12.71
N ARG A 246 35.15 -1.44 11.51
CA ARG A 246 36.34 -2.28 11.28
C ARG A 246 37.55 -1.84 12.10
N TYR A 247 37.70 -0.54 12.33
CA TYR A 247 38.79 0.04 13.11
C TYR A 247 38.43 0.36 14.56
N PHE A 248 37.24 -0.05 15.03
CA PHE A 248 36.75 0.20 16.39
C PHE A 248 36.76 1.71 16.79
N GLN A 249 36.55 2.60 15.81
CA GLN A 249 36.50 4.06 15.98
C GLN A 249 35.05 4.49 16.25
N TYR A 250 34.58 4.27 17.49
CA TYR A 250 33.18 4.50 17.87
C TYR A 250 32.79 5.98 17.94
N ASP A 251 33.75 6.87 18.15
CA ASP A 251 33.63 8.33 18.05
C ASP A 251 33.23 8.76 16.63
N LYS A 252 33.92 8.23 15.61
CA LYS A 252 33.58 8.47 14.20
C LYS A 252 32.29 7.80 13.80
N LEU A 253 32.07 6.56 14.24
CA LEU A 253 30.81 5.85 14.03
C LEU A 253 29.63 6.67 14.56
N ALA A 254 29.73 7.23 15.77
CA ALA A 254 28.69 8.06 16.35
C ALA A 254 28.39 9.28 15.47
N THR A 255 29.40 10.03 15.04
CA THR A 255 29.22 11.16 14.13
C THR A 255 28.58 10.74 12.81
N THR A 256 29.01 9.63 12.19
CA THR A 256 28.42 9.15 10.93
C THR A 256 26.97 8.72 11.12
N LEU A 257 26.61 8.03 12.21
CA LEU A 257 25.23 7.63 12.51
C LEU A 257 24.33 8.84 12.81
N LEU A 258 24.84 9.83 13.55
CA LEU A 258 24.14 11.09 13.79
C LEU A 258 23.92 11.87 12.47
N ALA A 259 24.92 11.87 11.58
CA ALA A 259 24.79 12.47 10.25
C ALA A 259 23.74 11.75 9.39
N VAL A 260 23.71 10.41 9.40
CA VAL A 260 22.64 9.63 8.73
C VAL A 260 21.27 10.02 9.28
N LEU A 261 21.10 10.10 10.61
CA LEU A 261 19.83 10.50 11.22
C LEU A 261 19.42 11.91 10.80
N ALA A 262 20.33 12.89 10.91
CA ALA A 262 20.08 14.27 10.52
C ALA A 262 19.73 14.39 9.04
N PHE A 263 20.44 13.66 8.19
CA PHE A 263 20.23 13.61 6.75
C PHE A 263 18.87 12.99 6.38
N VAL A 264 18.50 11.86 6.98
CA VAL A 264 17.20 11.22 6.75
C VAL A 264 16.06 12.16 7.18
N VAL A 265 16.17 12.82 8.33
CA VAL A 265 15.17 13.80 8.78
C VAL A 265 15.08 14.99 7.82
N ALA A 266 16.21 15.53 7.35
CA ALA A 266 16.23 16.60 6.38
C ALA A 266 15.53 16.20 5.07
N LEU A 267 15.79 14.98 4.58
CA LEU A 267 15.16 14.47 3.37
C LEU A 267 13.66 14.25 3.51
N GLU A 268 13.19 13.84 4.68
CA GLU A 268 11.76 13.71 4.95
C GLU A 268 11.06 15.06 4.93
N ILE A 269 11.69 16.11 5.47
CA ILE A 269 11.17 17.48 5.40
C ILE A 269 11.10 17.94 3.95
N VAL A 270 12.17 17.75 3.17
CA VAL A 270 12.21 18.10 1.75
C VAL A 270 11.15 17.32 0.96
N SER A 271 11.03 16.01 1.20
CA SER A 271 10.03 15.12 0.60
C SER A 271 8.60 15.55 0.95
N ALA A 272 8.32 15.91 2.20
CA ALA A 272 7.01 16.41 2.63
C ALA A 272 6.65 17.74 1.96
N GLU A 273 7.63 18.63 1.80
CA GLU A 273 7.41 19.92 1.16
C GLU A 273 7.25 19.80 -0.36
N LEU A 274 8.04 18.95 -1.01
CA LEU A 274 7.89 18.63 -2.44
C LEU A 274 6.51 18.04 -2.74
N ARG A 275 5.95 17.22 -1.83
CA ARG A 275 4.61 16.63 -1.95
C ARG A 275 3.48 17.67 -1.91
N LYS A 276 3.67 18.82 -1.28
CA LYS A 276 2.68 19.92 -1.26
C LYS A 276 2.72 20.78 -2.53
N ARG A 277 3.84 20.77 -3.26
CA ARG A 277 4.04 21.60 -4.45
C ARG A 277 3.53 20.92 -5.72
N ASN A 278 3.41 21.71 -6.79
CA ASN A 278 3.00 21.21 -8.09
C ASN A 278 4.02 20.21 -8.68
N PHE A 279 3.51 19.28 -9.50
CA PHE A 279 4.28 18.23 -10.20
C PHE A 279 5.59 18.72 -10.84
N ARG A 280 5.60 19.92 -11.42
CA ARG A 280 6.77 20.52 -12.09
C ARG A 280 7.98 20.66 -11.17
N TRP A 281 7.77 20.94 -9.88
CA TRP A 281 8.85 21.07 -8.90
C TRP A 281 9.48 19.72 -8.55
N THR A 282 8.66 18.66 -8.47
CA THR A 282 9.16 17.29 -8.25
C THR A 282 10.04 16.84 -9.42
N VAL A 283 9.57 17.05 -10.65
CA VAL A 283 10.36 16.73 -11.84
C VAL A 283 11.61 17.60 -11.91
N GLY A 284 11.52 18.89 -11.62
CA GLY A 284 12.67 19.79 -11.58
C GLY A 284 13.74 19.35 -10.59
N PHE A 285 13.35 18.96 -9.37
CA PHE A 285 14.26 18.44 -8.35
C PHE A 285 14.94 17.14 -8.82
N ALA A 286 14.17 16.19 -9.34
CA ALA A 286 14.71 14.93 -9.85
C ALA A 286 15.66 15.15 -11.03
N SER A 287 15.31 16.02 -11.99
CA SER A 287 16.15 16.34 -13.15
C SER A 287 17.44 17.05 -12.75
N LEU A 288 17.37 18.03 -11.84
CA LEU A 288 18.55 18.73 -11.32
C LEU A 288 19.47 17.77 -10.56
N GLY A 289 18.90 16.94 -9.68
CA GLY A 289 19.65 15.94 -8.94
C GLY A 289 20.26 14.86 -9.85
N THR A 290 19.58 14.47 -10.92
CA THR A 290 20.11 13.54 -11.93
C THR A 290 21.27 14.18 -12.69
N LEU A 291 21.13 15.44 -13.09
CA LEU A 291 22.21 16.17 -13.75
C LEU A 291 23.42 16.29 -12.83
N ALA A 292 23.23 16.69 -11.57
CA ALA A 292 24.29 16.72 -10.57
C ALA A 292 24.92 15.33 -10.37
N ALA A 293 24.13 14.27 -10.30
CA ALA A 293 24.63 12.91 -10.13
C ALA A 293 25.50 12.47 -11.32
N VAL A 294 25.11 12.78 -12.55
CA VAL A 294 25.88 12.45 -13.75
C VAL A 294 27.23 13.17 -13.79
N PHE A 295 27.32 14.40 -13.24
CA PHE A 295 28.58 15.17 -13.24
C PHE A 295 29.45 14.95 -12.00
N MET A 296 28.86 14.68 -10.82
CA MET A 296 29.57 14.58 -9.55
C MET A 296 29.90 13.15 -9.15
N LEU A 297 29.12 12.15 -9.60
CA LEU A 297 29.43 10.74 -9.34
C LEU A 297 30.44 10.24 -10.39
N ASP A 298 31.56 9.73 -9.91
CA ASP A 298 32.55 9.07 -10.76
C ASP A 298 32.04 7.67 -11.16
N ILE A 299 31.34 7.61 -12.29
CA ILE A 299 30.77 6.36 -12.83
C ILE A 299 31.49 6.04 -14.14
N PRO A 300 32.22 4.91 -14.23
CA PRO A 300 32.92 4.51 -15.44
C PRO A 300 31.93 3.91 -16.45
N TRP A 301 31.21 4.78 -17.18
CA TRP A 301 30.19 4.37 -18.15
C TRP A 301 30.76 3.49 -19.28
N SER A 302 32.04 3.62 -19.61
CA SER A 302 32.72 2.80 -20.62
C SER A 302 32.75 1.33 -20.25
N ASP A 303 32.98 1.03 -18.97
CA ASP A 303 33.26 -0.33 -18.49
C ASP A 303 32.01 -1.20 -18.51
N LEU A 304 30.83 -0.56 -18.46
CA LEU A 304 29.54 -1.22 -18.63
C LEU A 304 29.38 -1.83 -20.04
N PHE A 305 29.97 -1.21 -21.06
CA PHE A 305 29.83 -1.62 -22.46
C PHE A 305 31.13 -2.22 -23.05
N GLY A 306 32.23 -2.22 -22.28
CA GLY A 306 33.57 -2.61 -22.72
C GLY A 306 33.80 -4.11 -22.95
N GLY A 307 32.80 -4.97 -22.74
CA GLY A 307 32.86 -6.39 -23.10
C GLY A 307 33.79 -7.28 -22.26
N SER A 308 34.39 -6.76 -21.18
CA SER A 308 35.29 -7.50 -20.27
C SER A 308 34.54 -8.36 -19.22
N SER A 309 33.22 -8.44 -19.31
CA SER A 309 32.37 -9.24 -18.42
C SER A 309 32.54 -10.73 -18.70
N GLY A 310 33.56 -11.37 -18.11
CA GLY A 310 33.61 -12.83 -18.01
C GLY A 310 32.29 -13.37 -17.45
N SER A 311 31.92 -14.62 -17.78
CA SER A 311 30.65 -15.22 -17.34
C SER A 311 30.56 -15.20 -15.80
N MET A 312 29.87 -14.21 -15.25
CA MET A 312 29.74 -14.04 -13.80
C MET A 312 28.86 -15.13 -13.18
N PHE A 313 27.95 -15.68 -13.98
CA PHE A 313 27.11 -16.81 -13.62
C PHE A 313 27.50 -18.02 -14.43
N THR A 314 27.62 -19.16 -13.75
CA THR A 314 27.85 -20.45 -14.40
C THR A 314 26.52 -21.18 -14.50
N PHE A 315 25.97 -21.25 -15.72
CA PHE A 315 24.77 -22.04 -16.01
C PHE A 315 25.10 -23.42 -16.57
N THR A 316 26.38 -23.70 -16.81
CA THR A 316 26.86 -24.93 -17.47
C THR A 316 27.06 -26.10 -16.53
N ASP A 317 27.37 -25.85 -15.26
CA ASP A 317 27.49 -26.87 -14.22
C ASP A 317 26.68 -26.46 -12.99
N LEU A 318 25.40 -26.84 -12.99
CA LEU A 318 24.44 -26.64 -11.90
C LEU A 318 24.14 -27.97 -11.20
N SER A 319 25.18 -28.76 -10.92
CA SER A 319 25.07 -29.97 -10.12
C SER A 319 24.58 -29.63 -8.71
N VAL A 320 23.43 -30.22 -8.32
CA VAL A 320 22.85 -30.06 -6.98
C VAL A 320 23.24 -31.24 -6.14
N ASP A 321 24.23 -31.04 -5.27
CA ASP A 321 24.68 -32.06 -4.34
C ASP A 321 23.82 -32.08 -3.07
N SER A 322 23.70 -33.25 -2.43
CA SER A 322 22.98 -33.37 -1.16
C SER A 322 23.60 -32.51 -0.04
N ALA A 323 24.91 -32.23 -0.12
CA ALA A 323 25.59 -31.35 0.80
C ALA A 323 25.12 -29.90 0.64
N PHE A 324 25.07 -29.41 -0.61
CA PHE A 324 24.54 -28.09 -0.92
C PHE A 324 23.09 -27.95 -0.45
N LEU A 325 22.23 -28.95 -0.72
CA LEU A 325 20.82 -28.89 -0.35
C LEU A 325 20.63 -28.78 1.18
N LYS A 326 21.44 -29.49 1.99
CA LYS A 326 21.40 -29.38 3.45
C LYS A 326 21.79 -27.99 3.93
N VAL A 327 22.86 -27.41 3.35
CA VAL A 327 23.31 -26.05 3.67
C VAL A 327 22.23 -25.04 3.26
N ALA A 328 21.74 -25.11 2.03
CA ALA A 328 20.71 -24.23 1.52
C ALA A 328 19.43 -24.29 2.36
N LEU A 329 18.94 -25.49 2.71
CA LEU A 329 17.76 -25.65 3.57
C LEU A 329 17.98 -25.11 4.98
N GLY A 330 19.15 -25.34 5.58
CA GLY A 330 19.51 -24.77 6.88
C GLY A 330 19.50 -23.25 6.86
N GLN A 331 20.17 -22.65 5.87
CA GLN A 331 20.27 -21.20 5.71
C GLN A 331 18.92 -20.54 5.39
N VAL A 332 18.08 -21.19 4.58
CA VAL A 332 16.69 -20.77 4.33
C VAL A 332 15.86 -20.84 5.61
N GLY A 333 15.98 -21.91 6.38
CA GLY A 333 15.31 -22.06 7.68
C GLY A 333 15.68 -20.94 8.64
N GLU A 334 16.97 -20.67 8.80
CA GLU A 334 17.49 -19.59 9.64
C GLU A 334 16.95 -18.23 9.21
N THR A 335 16.99 -17.94 7.90
CA THR A 335 16.44 -16.73 7.29
C THR A 335 14.96 -16.53 7.61
N LEU A 336 14.13 -17.57 7.44
CA LEU A 336 12.70 -17.51 7.71
C LEU A 336 12.39 -17.33 9.20
N MET A 337 13.11 -18.04 10.07
CA MET A 337 12.96 -17.94 11.52
C MET A 337 13.38 -16.57 12.05
N MET A 338 14.51 -16.02 11.57
CA MET A 338 14.96 -14.68 11.93
C MET A 338 13.93 -13.62 11.53
N ALA A 339 13.44 -13.68 10.28
CA ALA A 339 12.42 -12.77 9.79
C ALA A 339 11.12 -12.87 10.61
N TRP A 340 10.70 -14.09 10.95
CA TRP A 340 9.49 -14.32 11.76
C TRP A 340 9.60 -13.71 13.15
N VAL A 341 10.69 -14.02 13.88
CA VAL A 341 10.92 -13.49 15.23
C VAL A 341 10.99 -11.96 15.18
N ALA A 342 11.77 -11.40 14.24
CA ALA A 342 11.90 -9.96 14.10
C ALA A 342 10.55 -9.27 13.82
N THR A 343 9.71 -9.84 12.95
CA THR A 343 8.37 -9.31 12.65
C THR A 343 7.42 -9.41 13.83
N VAL A 344 7.43 -10.52 14.58
CA VAL A 344 6.55 -10.66 15.75
C VAL A 344 6.95 -9.69 16.86
N VAL A 345 8.24 -9.60 17.18
CA VAL A 345 8.76 -8.69 18.21
C VAL A 345 8.48 -7.23 17.84
N SER A 346 8.82 -6.82 16.61
CA SER A 346 8.54 -5.46 16.15
C SER A 346 7.04 -5.17 16.07
N GLY A 347 6.22 -6.14 15.64
CA GLY A 347 4.77 -6.00 15.59
C GLY A 347 4.13 -5.80 16.96
N VAL A 348 4.61 -6.49 18.00
CA VAL A 348 4.14 -6.31 19.39
C VAL A 348 4.53 -4.94 19.92
N ILE A 349 5.78 -4.52 19.75
CA ILE A 349 6.23 -3.20 20.22
C ILE A 349 5.53 -2.08 19.45
N ALA A 350 5.39 -2.21 18.13
CA ALA A 350 4.65 -1.28 17.29
C ALA A 350 3.16 -1.20 17.67
N PHE A 351 2.53 -2.32 18.04
CA PHE A 351 1.15 -2.35 18.51
C PHE A 351 0.95 -1.53 19.81
N VAL A 352 1.97 -1.47 20.66
CA VAL A 352 1.96 -0.65 21.89
C VAL A 352 2.25 0.82 21.58
N LEU A 353 3.23 1.11 20.72
CA LEU A 353 3.64 2.48 20.41
C LEU A 353 2.68 3.23 19.47
N ALA A 354 2.01 2.54 18.54
CA ALA A 354 1.16 3.18 17.53
C ALA A 354 -0.05 3.91 18.12
N PRO A 355 -0.81 3.35 19.08
CA PRO A 355 -1.88 4.09 19.78
C PRO A 355 -1.37 5.34 20.50
N MET A 356 -0.12 5.31 20.99
CA MET A 356 0.52 6.47 21.63
C MET A 356 0.92 7.55 20.63
N ALA A 357 1.21 7.18 19.38
CA ALA A 357 1.52 8.12 18.30
C ALA A 357 0.27 8.71 17.61
N ALA A 358 -0.89 8.04 17.73
CA ALA A 358 -2.14 8.40 17.06
C ALA A 358 -2.83 9.62 17.70
N SER A 359 -3.12 10.63 16.88
CA SER A 359 -3.66 11.91 17.35
C SER A 359 -5.07 11.81 17.96
N HIS A 360 -5.98 11.04 17.35
CA HIS A 360 -7.37 10.83 17.82
C HIS A 360 -7.48 10.08 19.15
N LEU A 361 -6.46 9.32 19.54
CA LEU A 361 -6.45 8.58 20.81
C LEU A 361 -5.82 9.40 21.95
N MET A 362 -4.75 10.13 21.67
CA MET A 362 -4.01 10.86 22.71
C MET A 362 -4.47 12.30 22.91
N THR A 363 -4.73 13.04 21.82
CA THR A 363 -4.86 14.51 21.87
C THR A 363 -6.17 15.05 21.31
N SER A 364 -6.78 14.36 20.37
CA SER A 364 -8.10 14.68 19.83
C SER A 364 -9.15 13.73 20.40
N SER A 365 -10.38 13.84 19.91
CA SER A 365 -11.52 12.99 20.22
C SER A 365 -12.16 12.50 18.94
N TYR A 366 -12.95 11.43 19.01
CA TYR A 366 -13.83 11.01 17.91
C TYR A 366 -15.20 11.72 17.96
N LEU A 367 -15.46 12.51 19.01
CA LEU A 367 -16.65 13.34 19.12
C LEU A 367 -16.54 14.62 18.26
N PRO A 368 -17.63 15.08 17.61
CA PRO A 368 -17.65 16.32 16.84
C PRO A 368 -17.27 17.57 17.66
N ASP A 369 -17.71 17.62 18.91
CA ASP A 369 -17.40 18.68 19.87
C ASP A 369 -16.57 18.13 21.05
N PRO A 370 -15.24 18.06 20.90
CA PRO A 370 -14.38 17.58 21.98
C PRO A 370 -14.34 18.56 23.14
N VAL A 371 -14.60 18.07 24.36
CA VAL A 371 -14.21 18.80 25.58
C VAL A 371 -12.70 18.90 25.60
N ARG A 372 -12.16 20.09 25.28
CA ARG A 372 -10.71 20.34 25.33
C ARG A 372 -10.23 20.11 26.76
N ARG A 373 -9.37 19.10 26.94
CA ARG A 373 -8.62 18.90 28.18
C ARG A 373 -7.71 20.11 28.37
N HIS A 374 -7.90 20.88 29.42
CA HIS A 374 -7.01 21.98 29.80
C HIS A 374 -6.09 21.54 30.94
N GLY A 375 -4.85 22.06 30.97
CA GLY A 375 -3.88 21.83 32.04
C GLY A 375 -2.88 20.69 31.80
N ILE A 376 -2.34 20.14 32.88
CA ILE A 376 -1.16 19.24 32.90
C ILE A 376 -1.41 17.94 32.10
N GLY A 377 -2.64 17.41 32.13
CA GLY A 377 -2.99 16.18 31.40
C GLY A 377 -2.89 16.31 29.87
N MET A 378 -3.13 17.51 29.33
CA MET A 378 -2.94 17.78 27.89
C MET A 378 -1.46 17.82 27.53
N TRP A 379 -0.66 18.48 28.36
CA TRP A 379 0.80 18.54 28.17
C TRP A 379 1.42 17.14 28.23
N LEU A 380 1.05 16.33 29.22
CA LEU A 380 1.53 14.95 29.33
C LEU A 380 1.15 14.09 28.11
N SER A 381 -0.11 14.17 27.66
CA SER A 381 -0.58 13.41 26.47
C SER A 381 0.12 13.86 25.19
N GLN A 382 0.37 15.16 25.05
CA GLN A 382 1.11 15.73 23.94
C GLN A 382 2.57 15.28 23.98
N SER A 383 3.22 15.31 25.14
CA SER A 383 4.60 14.83 25.33
C SER A 383 4.72 13.35 24.97
N ILE A 384 3.83 12.49 25.49
CA ILE A 384 3.81 11.06 25.16
C ILE A 384 3.68 10.84 23.64
N LYS A 385 2.79 11.58 22.98
CA LYS A 385 2.61 11.48 21.53
C LYS A 385 3.86 11.87 20.76
N TRP A 386 4.49 12.99 21.10
CA TRP A 386 5.72 13.43 20.45
C TRP A 386 6.88 12.47 20.72
N CYS A 387 7.02 11.97 21.95
CA CYS A 387 8.01 10.94 22.29
C CYS A 387 7.79 9.66 21.48
N ALA A 388 6.54 9.17 21.36
CA ALA A 388 6.22 8.00 20.55
C ALA A 388 6.54 8.24 19.07
N ARG A 389 6.14 9.40 18.51
CA ARG A 389 6.47 9.76 17.11
C ARG A 389 7.97 9.88 16.88
N TRP A 390 8.71 10.47 17.82
CA TRP A 390 10.17 10.55 17.77
C TRP A 390 10.82 9.16 17.83
N ALA A 391 10.37 8.29 18.74
CA ALA A 391 10.88 6.92 18.85
C ALA A 391 10.65 6.13 17.54
N LEU A 392 9.45 6.22 16.96
CA LEU A 392 9.14 5.60 15.68
C LEU A 392 9.98 6.19 14.53
N GLN A 393 10.26 7.49 14.58
CA GLN A 393 11.08 8.16 13.58
C GLN A 393 12.55 7.74 13.65
N VAL A 394 13.14 7.71 14.86
CA VAL A 394 14.55 7.32 15.07
C VAL A 394 14.78 5.86 14.69
N THR A 395 13.90 4.95 15.15
CA THR A 395 14.02 3.52 14.85
C THR A 395 13.90 3.23 13.35
N ARG A 396 13.04 3.96 12.62
CA ARG A 396 12.91 3.84 11.16
C ARG A 396 14.09 4.46 10.40
N ALA A 397 14.71 5.51 10.92
CA ALA A 397 15.73 6.26 10.20
C ALA A 397 16.99 5.41 9.96
N MET A 398 17.35 4.56 10.92
CA MET A 398 18.54 3.71 10.83
C MET A 398 18.31 2.54 9.85
N PRO A 399 19.20 2.33 8.86
CA PRO A 399 19.12 1.18 7.97
C PRO A 399 19.38 -0.15 8.71
N GLU A 400 18.73 -1.23 8.25
CA GLU A 400 18.83 -2.57 8.87
C GLU A 400 20.27 -3.10 8.87
N LEU A 401 21.03 -2.89 7.78
CA LEU A 401 22.42 -3.37 7.70
C LEU A 401 23.34 -2.59 8.65
N THR A 402 23.13 -1.29 8.79
CA THR A 402 23.85 -0.45 9.76
C THR A 402 23.57 -0.92 11.18
N LEU A 403 22.30 -1.18 11.51
CA LEU A 403 21.93 -1.76 12.81
C LEU A 403 22.54 -3.14 12.99
N ALA A 404 22.60 -3.95 11.93
CA ALA A 404 23.24 -5.27 11.99
C ALA A 404 24.71 -5.18 12.36
N LEU A 405 25.47 -4.27 11.75
CA LEU A 405 26.87 -4.05 12.12
C LEU A 405 27.01 -3.66 13.60
N VAL A 406 26.17 -2.74 14.09
CA VAL A 406 26.18 -2.31 15.50
C VAL A 406 25.82 -3.47 16.44
N PHE A 407 24.79 -4.26 16.11
CA PHE A 407 24.39 -5.41 16.92
C PHE A 407 25.40 -6.55 16.85
N VAL A 408 26.08 -6.76 15.73
CA VAL A 408 27.18 -7.74 15.62
C VAL A 408 28.34 -7.37 16.53
N VAL A 409 28.67 -6.09 16.66
CA VAL A 409 29.67 -5.62 17.64
C VAL A 409 29.15 -5.79 19.08
N TRP A 410 27.86 -5.53 19.32
CA TRP A 410 27.28 -5.64 20.65
C TRP A 410 27.16 -7.09 21.15
N VAL A 411 26.40 -7.93 20.45
CA VAL A 411 26.07 -9.31 20.90
C VAL A 411 26.91 -10.41 20.23
N GLY A 412 27.78 -10.03 19.30
CA GLY A 412 28.55 -10.96 18.47
C GLY A 412 27.85 -11.34 17.16
N ALA A 413 28.62 -11.92 16.24
CA ALA A 413 28.09 -12.48 14.99
C ALA A 413 27.09 -13.61 15.26
N GLY A 414 26.01 -13.63 14.48
CA GLY A 414 24.97 -14.67 14.52
C GLY A 414 23.53 -14.15 14.42
N PRO A 415 22.54 -15.06 14.47
CA PRO A 415 21.13 -14.76 14.19
C PRO A 415 20.50 -13.71 15.10
N LEU A 416 20.93 -13.64 16.36
CA LEU A 416 20.40 -12.66 17.32
C LEU A 416 20.66 -11.22 16.85
N ALA A 417 21.87 -10.93 16.36
CA ALA A 417 22.21 -9.60 15.88
C ALA A 417 21.31 -9.20 14.69
N GLY A 418 21.04 -10.15 13.78
CA GLY A 418 20.16 -9.92 12.65
C GLY A 418 18.70 -9.75 13.03
N ILE A 419 18.19 -10.56 13.96
CA ILE A 419 16.84 -10.43 14.51
C ILE A 419 16.65 -9.05 15.13
N LEU A 420 17.61 -8.59 15.94
CA LEU A 420 17.55 -7.27 16.60
C LEU A 420 17.60 -6.13 15.58
N ALA A 421 18.50 -6.21 14.60
CA ALA A 421 18.63 -5.19 13.56
C ALA A 421 17.33 -5.01 12.76
N ILE A 422 16.75 -6.11 12.30
CA ILE A 422 15.50 -6.11 11.54
C ILE A 422 14.33 -5.69 12.43
N ALA A 423 14.28 -6.16 13.68
CA ALA A 423 13.22 -5.81 14.62
C ALA A 423 13.23 -4.32 14.93
N VAL A 424 14.37 -3.74 15.29
CA VAL A 424 14.48 -2.31 15.64
C VAL A 424 14.04 -1.43 14.48
N HIS A 425 14.49 -1.70 13.27
CA HIS A 425 14.04 -0.96 12.09
C HIS A 425 12.51 -1.09 11.88
N ASN A 426 11.98 -2.31 11.98
CA ASN A 426 10.57 -2.57 11.74
C ASN A 426 9.63 -2.05 12.83
N ILE A 427 10.11 -1.79 14.05
CA ILE A 427 9.30 -1.10 15.08
C ILE A 427 8.83 0.25 14.54
N GLY A 428 9.74 1.03 13.97
CA GLY A 428 9.43 2.34 13.39
C GLY A 428 8.51 2.25 12.18
N VAL A 429 8.78 1.30 11.28
CA VAL A 429 7.97 1.11 10.06
C VAL A 429 6.55 0.63 10.39
N LEU A 430 6.39 -0.43 11.18
CA LEU A 430 5.07 -0.94 11.58
C LEU A 430 4.35 0.06 12.46
N GLY A 431 5.04 0.71 13.39
CA GLY A 431 4.41 1.69 14.28
C GLY A 431 3.85 2.88 13.51
N ARG A 432 4.54 3.34 12.46
CA ARG A 432 4.02 4.37 11.56
C ARG A 432 2.83 3.89 10.73
N LEU A 433 2.93 2.70 10.11
CA LEU A 433 1.81 2.12 9.35
C LEU A 433 0.57 1.92 10.22
N TYR A 434 0.76 1.43 11.44
CA TYR A 434 -0.31 1.27 12.41
C TYR A 434 -0.87 2.62 12.86
N SER A 435 -0.03 3.63 13.13
CA SER A 435 -0.53 4.96 13.51
C SER A 435 -1.37 5.59 12.42
N ASP A 436 -0.96 5.44 11.15
CA ASP A 436 -1.69 6.00 10.01
C ASP A 436 -3.06 5.31 9.86
N VAL A 437 -3.11 3.98 9.99
CA VAL A 437 -4.36 3.22 10.01
C VAL A 437 -5.28 3.63 11.16
N LEU A 438 -4.72 3.92 12.34
CA LEU A 438 -5.49 4.38 13.50
C LEU A 438 -6.03 5.81 13.33
N GLU A 439 -5.34 6.65 12.55
CA GLU A 439 -5.78 8.02 12.24
C GLU A 439 -6.88 8.04 11.16
N GLU A 440 -6.96 7.04 10.30
CA GLU A 440 -7.99 6.89 9.26
C GLU A 440 -9.31 6.25 9.74
N VAL A 441 -9.44 5.95 11.04
CA VAL A 441 -10.62 5.24 11.55
C VAL A 441 -11.86 6.14 11.54
N GLU A 442 -12.96 5.60 11.02
CA GLU A 442 -14.26 6.25 11.03
C GLU A 442 -14.77 6.42 12.46
N PRO A 443 -15.34 7.60 12.81
CA PRO A 443 -15.68 7.94 14.18
C PRO A 443 -16.84 7.13 14.77
N GLY A 444 -17.57 6.30 14.01
CA GLY A 444 -18.80 5.61 14.45
C GLY A 444 -18.72 4.90 15.82
N PRO A 445 -18.23 3.64 15.90
CA PRO A 445 -18.13 2.93 17.19
C PRO A 445 -17.26 3.64 18.26
N PRO A 446 -16.11 4.25 17.94
CA PRO A 446 -15.28 4.95 18.91
C PRO A 446 -15.96 6.17 19.54
N ALA A 447 -16.68 6.98 18.75
CA ALA A 447 -17.41 8.14 19.27
C ALA A 447 -18.55 7.73 20.19
N ALA A 448 -19.26 6.65 19.85
CA ALA A 448 -20.34 6.12 20.70
C ALA A 448 -19.83 5.65 22.08
N LEU A 449 -18.63 5.05 22.14
CA LEU A 449 -17.99 4.67 23.40
C LEU A 449 -17.52 5.90 24.18
N GLN A 450 -16.91 6.88 23.51
CA GLN A 450 -16.48 8.12 24.17
C GLN A 450 -17.65 8.95 24.71
N ALA A 451 -18.78 8.99 24.00
CA ALA A 451 -20.01 9.64 24.45
C ALA A 451 -20.56 9.03 25.77
N GLN A 452 -20.27 7.75 26.01
CA GLN A 452 -20.61 7.05 27.25
C GLN A 452 -19.55 7.22 28.36
N GLY A 453 -18.51 8.03 28.12
CA GLY A 453 -17.43 8.26 29.07
C GLY A 453 -16.35 7.17 29.09
N ALA A 454 -16.27 6.32 28.06
CA ALA A 454 -15.21 5.31 27.98
C ALA A 454 -13.81 5.95 27.95
N SER A 455 -12.87 5.32 28.65
CA SER A 455 -11.47 5.76 28.65
C SER A 455 -10.84 5.62 27.26
N PRO A 456 -9.73 6.34 26.95
CA PRO A 456 -9.04 6.20 25.67
C PRO A 456 -8.60 4.77 25.37
N LEU A 457 -8.17 4.01 26.39
CA LEU A 457 -7.79 2.61 26.26
C LEU A 457 -9.00 1.72 25.93
N ALA A 458 -10.14 1.93 26.60
CA ALA A 458 -11.37 1.20 26.30
C ALA A 458 -11.89 1.53 24.89
N THR A 459 -11.85 2.80 24.51
CA THR A 459 -12.19 3.28 23.17
C THR A 459 -11.30 2.62 22.11
N PHE A 460 -9.99 2.54 22.37
CA PHE A 460 -9.06 1.86 21.47
C PHE A 460 -9.39 0.36 21.35
N LEU A 461 -9.46 -0.37 22.47
CA LEU A 461 -9.60 -1.82 22.47
C LEU A 461 -10.95 -2.30 21.92
N PHE A 462 -12.03 -1.58 22.21
CA PHE A 462 -13.40 -2.02 21.87
C PHE A 462 -14.04 -1.23 20.73
N GLY A 463 -13.56 -0.02 20.43
CA GLY A 463 -14.08 0.80 19.33
C GLY A 463 -13.19 0.76 18.09
N VAL A 464 -11.90 1.02 18.26
CA VAL A 464 -10.96 1.23 17.15
C VAL A 464 -10.36 -0.08 16.66
N LEU A 465 -9.75 -0.86 17.55
CA LEU A 465 -9.01 -2.09 17.23
C LEU A 465 -9.83 -3.13 16.43
N PRO A 466 -11.12 -3.37 16.73
CA PRO A 466 -11.91 -4.32 15.93
C PRO A 466 -12.08 -3.91 14.47
N GLN A 467 -12.08 -2.60 14.17
CA GLN A 467 -12.20 -2.08 12.80
C GLN A 467 -10.90 -2.21 12.03
N VAL A 468 -9.75 -2.01 12.69
CA VAL A 468 -8.45 -1.95 12.02
C VAL A 468 -7.64 -3.24 12.09
N GLY A 469 -8.01 -4.19 12.95
CA GLY A 469 -7.20 -5.39 13.22
C GLY A 469 -6.86 -6.21 11.99
N ALA A 470 -7.78 -6.32 11.02
CA ALA A 470 -7.53 -7.01 9.75
C ALA A 470 -6.48 -6.28 8.89
N ARG A 471 -6.54 -4.94 8.81
CA ARG A 471 -5.56 -4.12 8.08
C ARG A 471 -4.19 -4.18 8.75
N MET A 472 -4.14 -4.06 10.08
CA MET A 472 -2.89 -4.18 10.84
C MET A 472 -2.22 -5.55 10.61
N THR A 473 -2.99 -6.64 10.67
CA THR A 473 -2.48 -8.00 10.39
C THR A 473 -1.95 -8.12 8.96
N ALA A 474 -2.63 -7.53 7.98
CA ALA A 474 -2.17 -7.53 6.60
C ALA A 474 -0.84 -6.77 6.43
N PHE A 475 -0.65 -5.65 7.14
CA PHE A 475 0.62 -4.94 7.19
C PHE A 475 1.72 -5.73 7.88
N THR A 476 1.43 -6.45 8.97
CA THR A 476 2.39 -7.35 9.63
C THR A 476 2.88 -8.44 8.67
N LEU A 477 1.96 -9.09 7.95
CA LEU A 477 2.31 -10.15 6.97
C LEU A 477 3.14 -9.60 5.82
N TYR A 478 2.79 -8.42 5.32
CA TYR A 478 3.59 -7.72 4.32
C TYR A 478 5.01 -7.41 4.82
N ARG A 479 5.15 -6.99 6.07
CA ARG A 479 6.47 -6.76 6.67
C ARG A 479 7.25 -8.05 6.87
N PHE A 480 6.61 -9.15 7.22
CA PHE A 480 7.27 -10.46 7.24
C PHE A 480 7.89 -10.82 5.87
N GLU A 481 7.14 -10.68 4.78
CA GLU A 481 7.67 -10.93 3.42
C GLU A 481 8.88 -10.05 3.07
N VAL A 482 8.84 -8.78 3.48
CA VAL A 482 9.96 -7.84 3.27
C VAL A 482 11.15 -8.22 4.15
N ASN A 483 10.91 -8.63 5.39
CA ASN A 483 11.94 -9.02 6.34
C ASN A 483 12.68 -10.29 5.91
N VAL A 484 12.03 -11.21 5.18
CA VAL A 484 12.70 -12.38 4.57
C VAL A 484 13.74 -11.96 3.53
N ARG A 485 13.58 -10.80 2.86
CA ARG A 485 14.62 -10.24 2.00
C ARG A 485 15.67 -9.48 2.80
N ALA A 486 15.26 -8.76 3.85
CA ALA A 486 16.16 -8.02 4.73
C ALA A 486 17.23 -8.90 5.40
N THR A 487 16.86 -10.12 5.81
CA THR A 487 17.79 -11.09 6.39
C THR A 487 18.95 -11.44 5.46
N ALA A 488 18.75 -11.45 4.14
CA ALA A 488 19.85 -11.68 3.19
C ALA A 488 20.85 -10.52 3.18
N MET A 489 20.38 -9.28 3.37
CA MET A 489 21.24 -8.10 3.47
C MET A 489 22.05 -8.11 4.77
N VAL A 490 21.35 -8.39 5.87
CA VAL A 490 21.93 -8.39 7.23
C VAL A 490 22.89 -9.58 7.42
N GLY A 491 22.60 -10.74 6.82
CA GLY A 491 23.47 -11.92 6.84
C GLY A 491 24.86 -11.69 6.26
N PHE A 492 25.00 -10.75 5.31
CA PHE A 492 26.27 -10.40 4.69
C PHE A 492 27.30 -9.84 5.70
N VAL A 493 26.83 -9.34 6.84
CA VAL A 493 27.64 -8.77 7.91
C VAL A 493 27.97 -9.83 9.00
N GLY A 494 27.58 -11.09 8.79
CA GLY A 494 27.77 -12.17 9.76
C GLY A 494 26.59 -12.33 10.72
N ALA A 495 25.40 -11.84 10.35
CA ALA A 495 24.17 -12.09 11.10
C ALA A 495 23.54 -13.46 10.80
N GLY A 496 24.14 -14.26 9.92
CA GLY A 496 23.68 -15.61 9.56
C GLY A 496 22.68 -15.65 8.39
N GLY A 497 22.08 -16.82 8.18
CA GLY A 497 21.14 -17.08 7.09
C GLY A 497 21.76 -17.04 5.68
N ILE A 498 20.89 -16.98 4.66
CA ILE A 498 21.31 -17.04 3.24
C ILE A 498 22.32 -15.94 2.90
N GLY A 499 22.26 -14.78 3.56
CA GLY A 499 23.20 -13.68 3.36
C GLY A 499 24.65 -14.06 3.67
N ASP A 500 24.89 -14.84 4.72
CA ASP A 500 26.22 -15.31 5.11
C ASP A 500 26.77 -16.32 4.09
N ALA A 501 25.91 -17.24 3.62
CA ALA A 501 26.26 -18.17 2.56
C ALA A 501 26.56 -17.45 1.23
N LEU A 502 25.79 -16.41 0.90
CA LEU A 502 26.04 -15.55 -0.27
C LEU A 502 27.38 -14.82 -0.14
N HIS A 503 27.65 -14.18 1.00
CA HIS A 503 28.91 -13.49 1.27
C HIS A 503 30.11 -14.45 1.16
N THR A 504 29.98 -15.67 1.68
CA THR A 504 31.03 -16.69 1.59
C THR A 504 31.26 -17.14 0.15
N ALA A 505 30.19 -17.48 -0.59
CA ALA A 505 30.31 -17.90 -1.99
C ALA A 505 30.90 -16.79 -2.87
N ILE A 506 30.54 -15.54 -2.59
CA ILE A 506 31.09 -14.34 -3.22
C ILE A 506 32.58 -14.20 -2.92
N SER A 507 32.96 -14.19 -1.64
CA SER A 507 34.34 -13.96 -1.19
C SER A 507 35.29 -15.08 -1.61
N LEU A 508 34.81 -16.32 -1.73
CA LEU A 508 35.56 -17.47 -2.22
C LEU A 508 35.49 -17.66 -3.75
N PHE A 509 34.80 -16.78 -4.47
CA PHE A 509 34.57 -16.88 -5.91
C PHE A 509 33.95 -18.22 -6.38
N HIS A 510 33.12 -18.84 -5.54
CA HIS A 510 32.36 -20.05 -5.89
C HIS A 510 31.13 -19.70 -6.73
N MET A 511 31.33 -19.45 -8.03
CA MET A 511 30.26 -19.00 -8.95
C MET A 511 29.08 -19.99 -9.03
N ARG A 512 29.34 -21.30 -8.89
CA ARG A 512 28.29 -22.33 -8.83
C ARG A 512 27.39 -22.15 -7.62
N ASP A 513 27.98 -22.12 -6.42
CA ASP A 513 27.24 -22.00 -5.17
C ASP A 513 26.50 -20.66 -5.11
N LEU A 514 27.14 -19.57 -5.58
CA LEU A 514 26.49 -18.27 -5.74
C LEU A 514 25.24 -18.35 -6.64
N THR A 515 25.37 -18.94 -7.83
CA THR A 515 24.24 -19.08 -8.77
C THR A 515 23.10 -19.90 -8.15
N LEU A 516 23.41 -21.01 -7.49
CA LEU A 516 22.43 -21.86 -6.81
C LEU A 516 21.77 -21.17 -5.60
N LEU A 517 22.52 -20.40 -4.81
CA LEU A 517 21.99 -19.63 -3.69
C LEU A 517 21.05 -18.51 -4.16
N LEU A 518 21.36 -17.84 -5.27
CA LEU A 518 20.48 -16.83 -5.87
C LEU A 518 19.20 -17.44 -6.43
N ILE A 519 19.28 -18.60 -7.09
CA ILE A 519 18.10 -19.35 -7.52
C ILE A 519 17.26 -19.77 -6.30
N THR A 520 17.91 -20.27 -5.25
CA THR A 520 17.23 -20.66 -4.00
C THR A 520 16.50 -19.46 -3.39
N MET A 521 17.16 -18.30 -3.31
CA MET A 521 16.57 -17.08 -2.81
C MET A 521 15.37 -16.62 -3.65
N LEU A 522 15.49 -16.64 -4.99
CA LEU A 522 14.40 -16.31 -5.91
C LEU A 522 13.17 -17.20 -5.66
N VAL A 523 13.39 -18.51 -5.52
CA VAL A 523 12.32 -19.49 -5.27
C VAL A 523 11.65 -19.24 -3.91
N VAL A 524 12.44 -19.05 -2.86
CA VAL A 524 11.93 -18.85 -1.49
C VAL A 524 11.16 -17.54 -1.38
N VAL A 525 11.73 -16.43 -1.86
CA VAL A 525 11.07 -15.11 -1.81
C VAL A 525 9.77 -15.15 -2.61
N SER A 526 9.79 -15.73 -3.82
CA SER A 526 8.59 -15.87 -4.65
C SER A 526 7.52 -16.74 -3.99
N ALA A 527 7.92 -17.82 -3.31
CA ALA A 527 7.00 -18.68 -2.56
C ALA A 527 6.37 -17.95 -1.37
N VAL A 528 7.19 -17.24 -0.59
CA VAL A 528 6.73 -16.44 0.57
C VAL A 528 5.76 -15.35 0.12
N ASP A 529 6.09 -14.61 -0.93
CA ASP A 529 5.21 -13.59 -1.51
C ASP A 529 3.86 -14.20 -1.96
N ALA A 530 3.90 -15.33 -2.67
CA ALA A 530 2.69 -15.98 -3.17
C ALA A 530 1.81 -16.56 -2.06
N VAL A 531 2.40 -17.04 -0.96
CA VAL A 531 1.66 -17.47 0.23
C VAL A 531 1.06 -16.26 0.94
N GLY A 532 1.84 -15.21 1.11
CA GLY A 532 1.45 -13.96 1.74
C GLY A 532 0.28 -13.26 1.02
N ASP A 533 0.32 -13.17 -0.31
CA ASP A 533 -0.77 -12.64 -1.13
C ASP A 533 -2.09 -13.39 -0.89
N ARG A 534 -2.02 -14.72 -0.86
CA ARG A 534 -3.20 -15.57 -0.60
C ARG A 534 -3.74 -15.36 0.82
N MET A 535 -2.86 -15.20 1.81
CA MET A 535 -3.26 -14.95 3.20
C MET A 535 -3.90 -13.57 3.36
N ARG A 536 -3.27 -12.52 2.83
CA ARG A 536 -3.82 -11.15 2.86
C ARG A 536 -5.18 -11.05 2.17
N ALA A 537 -5.32 -11.67 1.00
CA ALA A 537 -6.60 -11.70 0.27
C ALA A 537 -7.73 -12.37 1.08
N ARG A 538 -7.41 -13.36 1.93
CA ARG A 538 -8.41 -13.97 2.83
C ARG A 538 -8.76 -13.07 4.01
N ILE A 539 -7.79 -12.35 4.56
CA ILE A 539 -7.98 -11.46 5.73
C ILE A 539 -8.76 -10.20 5.34
N LEU A 540 -8.46 -9.62 4.18
CA LEU A 540 -9.05 -8.37 3.70
C LEU A 540 -10.39 -8.55 2.97
N ARG A 541 -10.88 -9.79 2.80
CA ARG A 541 -12.23 -10.04 2.30
C ARG A 541 -13.25 -9.52 3.30
N VAL A 542 -13.63 -8.26 3.11
CA VAL A 542 -14.88 -7.72 3.62
C VAL A 542 -15.97 -8.57 2.98
N LYS A 543 -16.65 -9.40 3.80
CA LYS A 543 -17.97 -9.89 3.40
C LYS A 543 -18.76 -8.62 3.08
N PRO A 544 -19.34 -8.47 1.87
CA PRO A 544 -20.38 -7.46 1.69
C PRO A 544 -21.30 -7.66 2.88
N SER A 545 -21.51 -6.61 3.68
CA SER A 545 -22.58 -6.65 4.65
C SER A 545 -23.78 -7.17 3.89
N ALA A 546 -24.35 -8.27 4.36
CA ALA A 546 -25.66 -8.67 3.91
C ALA A 546 -26.55 -7.48 4.25
N LEU A 547 -26.73 -6.56 3.30
CA LEU A 547 -28.02 -5.94 3.14
C LEU A 547 -28.97 -7.15 3.09
N PRO A 548 -29.99 -7.19 3.97
CA PRO A 548 -30.91 -8.31 4.00
C PRO A 548 -31.68 -8.35 2.68
N HIS A 549 -31.10 -9.00 1.67
CA HIS A 549 -31.77 -9.31 0.41
C HIS A 549 -32.71 -10.52 0.56
N ASP A 550 -32.75 -11.16 1.74
CA ASP A 550 -33.60 -12.31 2.03
C ASP A 550 -34.87 -11.98 2.84
N GLU A 551 -35.12 -10.72 3.19
CA GLU A 551 -36.34 -10.31 3.92
C GLU A 551 -37.38 -9.57 3.05
N ILE A 552 -37.16 -9.49 1.73
CA ILE A 552 -38.20 -9.06 0.79
C ILE A 552 -39.07 -10.27 0.39
N ARG A 553 -39.72 -10.90 1.38
CA ARG A 553 -40.95 -11.65 1.14
C ARG A 553 -42.12 -10.73 1.52
N THR A 554 -42.61 -10.04 0.50
CA THR A 554 -43.91 -9.37 0.36
C THR A 554 -44.81 -9.27 1.61
N PRO A 555 -45.05 -8.04 2.07
CA PRO A 555 -46.37 -7.61 2.52
C PRO A 555 -46.78 -6.37 1.71
N PHE A 556 -46.99 -6.53 0.41
CA PHE A 556 -47.40 -5.43 -0.49
C PHE A 556 -48.71 -5.81 -1.16
N GLU A 557 -49.79 -5.86 -0.37
CA GLU A 557 -51.15 -6.08 -0.87
C GLU A 557 -51.96 -4.76 -0.95
N ASN A 558 -51.37 -3.60 -0.61
CA ASN A 558 -52.08 -2.31 -0.67
C ASN A 558 -51.12 -1.11 -0.75
N THR A 559 -50.65 -0.74 -1.94
CA THR A 559 -49.94 0.54 -2.12
C THR A 559 -50.50 1.28 -3.33
N GLN A 560 -51.20 2.37 -3.05
CA GLN A 560 -51.84 3.23 -4.03
C GLN A 560 -50.80 4.16 -4.68
N ALA A 561 -50.75 4.19 -6.01
CA ALA A 561 -50.02 5.21 -6.75
C ALA A 561 -50.91 6.44 -6.96
N MET A 562 -50.43 7.63 -6.55
CA MET A 562 -51.13 8.90 -6.84
C MET A 562 -50.61 9.49 -8.16
N PRO A 563 -51.47 9.79 -9.13
CA PRO A 563 -51.07 10.46 -10.36
C PRO A 563 -50.92 11.97 -10.16
N PHE A 564 -49.99 12.55 -10.90
CA PHE A 564 -49.98 13.98 -11.21
C PHE A 564 -50.77 14.19 -12.50
N ASN A 565 -51.85 14.98 -12.46
CA ASN A 565 -52.00 16.08 -13.40
C ASN A 565 -53.19 16.95 -13.02
N TYR A 566 -53.22 18.16 -13.58
CA TYR A 566 -54.42 18.96 -13.78
C TYR A 566 -55.66 18.06 -13.96
N GLY A 567 -56.42 17.89 -12.88
CA GLY A 567 -57.62 17.05 -12.77
C GLY A 567 -57.52 15.60 -13.27
N ALA A 568 -57.12 14.62 -12.44
CA ALA A 568 -57.47 13.21 -12.67
C ALA A 568 -57.35 12.31 -11.42
N LEU A 569 -58.25 11.32 -11.34
CA LEU A 569 -58.49 10.33 -10.28
C LEU A 569 -57.30 9.38 -10.00
N PRO A 570 -57.19 8.78 -8.79
CA PRO A 570 -56.14 7.81 -8.46
C PRO A 570 -56.22 6.54 -9.32
N ILE A 571 -55.07 6.10 -9.83
CA ILE A 571 -54.95 4.85 -10.61
C ILE A 571 -54.73 3.69 -9.64
N SER A 572 -55.65 2.72 -9.60
CA SER A 572 -55.43 1.48 -8.87
C SER A 572 -54.45 0.59 -9.65
N VAL A 573 -53.32 0.28 -9.01
CA VAL A 573 -52.39 -0.74 -9.51
C VAL A 573 -52.89 -2.09 -8.99
N ALA A 574 -53.24 -2.98 -9.91
CA ALA A 574 -53.74 -4.31 -9.56
C ALA A 574 -52.59 -5.25 -9.17
N ALA A 575 -51.45 -5.19 -9.86
CA ALA A 575 -50.27 -5.99 -9.55
C ALA A 575 -48.98 -5.44 -10.21
N PHE A 576 -47.83 -5.70 -9.57
CA PHE A 576 -46.51 -5.53 -10.16
C PHE A 576 -46.02 -6.87 -10.72
N GLU A 577 -45.64 -6.90 -12.01
CA GLU A 577 -45.14 -8.13 -12.64
C GLU A 577 -43.61 -8.21 -12.64
N GLU A 578 -42.93 -7.09 -12.86
CA GLU A 578 -41.47 -7.05 -12.96
C GLU A 578 -40.92 -5.73 -12.39
N VAL A 579 -39.97 -5.83 -11.46
CA VAL A 579 -39.32 -4.68 -10.82
C VAL A 579 -37.80 -4.83 -10.97
N THR A 580 -37.20 -4.03 -11.83
CA THR A 580 -35.74 -3.95 -12.02
C THR A 580 -35.28 -2.48 -11.96
N PRO A 581 -33.98 -2.21 -11.74
CA PRO A 581 -33.47 -0.83 -11.66
C PRO A 581 -33.71 0.01 -12.92
N GLN A 582 -33.99 -0.62 -14.07
CA GLN A 582 -34.14 0.05 -15.37
C GLN A 582 -35.56 -0.08 -15.94
N ARG A 583 -36.42 -0.94 -15.38
CA ARG A 583 -37.73 -1.28 -15.95
C ARG A 583 -38.70 -1.69 -14.86
N LEU A 584 -39.90 -1.11 -14.89
CA LEU A 584 -41.02 -1.47 -14.03
C LEU A 584 -42.22 -1.86 -14.92
N VAL A 585 -42.81 -3.03 -14.70
CA VAL A 585 -43.99 -3.52 -15.44
C VAL A 585 -45.15 -3.68 -14.48
N VAL A 586 -46.29 -3.05 -14.83
CA VAL A 586 -47.45 -2.92 -13.94
C VAL A 586 -48.73 -3.32 -14.68
N ARG A 587 -49.63 -4.03 -14.00
CA ARG A 587 -51.02 -4.27 -14.43
C ARG A 587 -51.96 -3.29 -13.76
N THR A 588 -52.81 -2.64 -14.55
CA THR A 588 -53.81 -1.68 -14.09
C THR A 588 -55.19 -2.03 -14.61
N GLU A 589 -56.23 -1.72 -13.83
CA GLU A 589 -57.63 -1.88 -14.27
C GLU A 589 -58.13 -0.64 -15.06
N GLN A 590 -57.36 0.44 -15.03
CA GLN A 590 -57.65 1.68 -15.75
C GLN A 590 -56.75 1.82 -16.97
N GLU A 591 -57.30 2.29 -18.09
CA GLU A 591 -56.52 2.60 -19.29
C GLU A 591 -55.71 3.89 -19.06
N ILE A 592 -54.38 3.76 -19.15
CA ILE A 592 -53.43 4.87 -19.11
C ILE A 592 -53.06 5.27 -20.55
N PRO A 593 -53.20 6.56 -20.92
CA PRO A 593 -52.73 7.05 -22.22
C PRO A 593 -51.22 6.83 -22.40
N GLU A 594 -50.79 6.36 -23.57
CA GLU A 594 -49.36 6.22 -23.85
C GLU A 594 -48.62 7.56 -23.78
N GLY A 595 -47.42 7.55 -23.20
CA GLY A 595 -46.57 8.75 -23.08
C GLY A 595 -46.81 9.59 -21.83
N SER A 596 -47.80 9.28 -21.00
CA SER A 596 -48.04 9.97 -19.73
C SER A 596 -46.88 9.78 -18.74
N CYS A 597 -46.52 10.86 -18.04
CA CYS A 597 -45.46 10.87 -17.03
C CYS A 597 -46.05 10.77 -15.62
N PHE A 598 -45.45 9.94 -14.76
CA PHE A 598 -45.87 9.74 -13.38
C PHE A 598 -44.72 9.99 -12.41
N LEU A 599 -45.04 10.51 -11.23
CA LEU A 599 -44.10 10.63 -10.12
C LEU A 599 -44.33 9.47 -9.15
N LEU A 600 -43.35 8.58 -9.02
CA LEU A 600 -43.43 7.49 -8.05
C LEU A 600 -43.17 8.03 -6.64
N LYS A 601 -44.16 7.89 -5.74
CA LYS A 601 -44.00 8.21 -4.32
C LYS A 601 -43.05 7.20 -3.65
N PRO A 602 -42.31 7.61 -2.60
CA PRO A 602 -41.18 6.88 -2.06
C PRO A 602 -41.53 5.72 -1.13
N ASP A 603 -42.80 5.27 -1.06
CA ASP A 603 -43.20 4.11 -0.26
C ASP A 603 -42.92 2.78 -0.98
N LEU A 604 -41.80 2.70 -1.69
CA LEU A 604 -41.23 1.45 -2.20
C LEU A 604 -40.20 0.94 -1.17
N PRO A 605 -40.12 -0.39 -0.94
CA PRO A 605 -39.30 -1.00 0.12
C PRO A 605 -37.81 -1.07 -0.26
N LEU A 606 -37.28 -0.02 -0.87
CA LEU A 606 -35.88 0.19 -1.14
C LEU A 606 -35.52 1.44 -0.36
N GLY A 607 -34.85 1.29 0.78
CA GLY A 607 -34.45 2.37 1.71
C GLY A 607 -33.49 3.41 1.12
N VAL A 608 -33.89 4.01 0.01
CA VAL A 608 -33.27 5.09 -0.73
C VAL A 608 -34.31 6.19 -0.72
N GLN A 609 -34.09 7.26 0.05
CA GLN A 609 -34.78 8.52 -0.19
C GLN A 609 -34.27 9.08 -1.53
N ALA A 610 -34.84 8.61 -2.63
CA ALA A 610 -34.65 9.21 -3.94
C ALA A 610 -35.71 10.31 -4.11
N PRO A 611 -35.35 11.50 -4.65
CA PRO A 611 -36.36 12.45 -5.11
C PRO A 611 -37.24 11.75 -6.17
N GLY A 612 -38.55 11.98 -6.11
CA GLY A 612 -39.57 11.24 -6.86
C GLY A 612 -39.16 10.94 -8.31
N LEU A 613 -39.13 9.65 -8.65
CA LEU A 613 -38.73 9.20 -9.98
C LEU A 613 -39.85 9.52 -10.98
N VAL A 614 -39.55 10.32 -12.00
CA VAL A 614 -40.47 10.56 -13.12
C VAL A 614 -40.35 9.42 -14.12
N VAL A 615 -41.44 8.71 -14.38
CA VAL A 615 -41.48 7.56 -15.28
C VAL A 615 -42.51 7.77 -16.39
N ARG A 616 -42.18 7.33 -17.62
CA ARG A 616 -43.09 7.40 -18.78
C ARG A 616 -43.72 6.04 -19.05
N ALA A 617 -45.04 6.01 -19.25
CA ALA A 617 -45.78 4.79 -19.59
C ALA A 617 -45.76 4.48 -21.09
N THR A 618 -45.49 3.21 -21.41
CA THR A 618 -45.59 2.63 -22.75
C THR A 618 -46.48 1.41 -22.66
N ARG A 619 -47.53 1.29 -23.49
CA ARG A 619 -48.41 0.12 -23.45
C ARG A 619 -47.69 -1.05 -24.09
N VAL A 620 -47.83 -2.23 -23.51
CA VAL A 620 -47.22 -3.45 -24.05
C VAL A 620 -48.33 -4.40 -24.46
N GLN A 621 -48.36 -4.82 -25.73
CA GLN A 621 -49.23 -5.92 -26.16
C GLN A 621 -48.69 -7.24 -25.59
N SER A 622 -49.48 -7.91 -24.75
CA SER A 622 -49.19 -9.25 -24.24
C SER A 622 -49.60 -10.31 -25.27
N PRO A 623 -48.76 -11.29 -25.62
CA PRO A 623 -49.16 -12.41 -26.45
C PRO A 623 -50.15 -13.38 -25.77
N ASP A 624 -50.36 -13.27 -24.45
CA ASP A 624 -51.22 -14.16 -23.65
C ASP A 624 -52.56 -13.56 -23.21
N ALA A 625 -52.97 -12.40 -23.76
CA ALA A 625 -54.24 -11.77 -23.36
C ALA A 625 -55.42 -12.46 -24.08
N GLY A 626 -56.14 -13.34 -23.37
CA GLY A 626 -57.43 -13.84 -23.81
C GLY A 626 -58.47 -12.71 -23.87
N ASP A 627 -59.43 -12.82 -24.81
CA ASP A 627 -60.42 -11.80 -25.24
C ASP A 627 -61.34 -11.18 -24.15
N ASN A 628 -61.13 -11.44 -22.86
CA ASN A 628 -62.01 -10.99 -21.77
C ASN A 628 -61.32 -10.31 -20.57
N GLU A 629 -60.03 -9.94 -20.64
CA GLU A 629 -59.40 -9.20 -19.53
C GLU A 629 -59.51 -7.67 -19.71
N THR A 630 -60.22 -7.01 -18.80
CA THR A 630 -60.31 -5.54 -18.64
C THR A 630 -59.02 -4.92 -18.07
N THR A 631 -57.88 -5.60 -18.18
CA THR A 631 -56.63 -5.26 -17.51
C THR A 631 -55.60 -4.79 -18.52
N PHE A 632 -55.04 -3.61 -18.31
CA PHE A 632 -54.04 -2.99 -19.18
C PHE A 632 -52.63 -3.21 -18.63
N ARG A 633 -51.67 -3.54 -19.51
CA ARG A 633 -50.26 -3.75 -19.15
C ARG A 633 -49.40 -2.59 -19.64
N TYR A 634 -48.64 -1.98 -18.72
CA TYR A 634 -47.75 -0.86 -19.00
C TYR A 634 -46.31 -1.17 -18.60
N GLN A 635 -45.38 -0.71 -19.44
CA GLN A 635 -43.96 -0.62 -19.13
C GLN A 635 -43.60 0.82 -18.81
N LEU A 636 -43.03 1.03 -17.62
CA LEU A 636 -42.55 2.30 -17.13
C LEU A 636 -41.02 2.33 -17.24
N ALA A 637 -40.51 3.34 -17.96
CA ALA A 637 -39.08 3.62 -18.07
C ALA A 637 -38.74 4.89 -17.29
N ALA A 638 -37.61 4.90 -16.60
CA ALA A 638 -37.10 6.10 -15.94
C ALA A 638 -36.81 7.17 -17.01
N CYS A 639 -37.36 8.37 -16.84
CA CYS A 639 -36.96 9.50 -17.66
C CYS A 639 -35.56 9.94 -17.22
N GLU A 640 -34.58 9.91 -18.14
CA GLU A 640 -33.33 10.63 -17.94
C GLU A 640 -33.66 12.10 -17.65
N THR A 641 -33.11 12.63 -16.56
CA THR A 641 -33.30 14.01 -16.12
C THR A 641 -32.74 14.97 -17.18
N ASN A 642 -33.58 15.38 -18.12
CA ASN A 642 -33.39 16.65 -18.81
C ASN A 642 -33.75 17.79 -17.84
N ALA A 643 -33.06 18.93 -17.99
CA ALA A 643 -33.04 20.06 -17.06
C ALA A 643 -34.42 20.66 -16.67
N ASP A 644 -35.49 20.29 -17.37
CA ASP A 644 -36.87 20.74 -17.07
C ASP A 644 -37.49 20.01 -15.85
N ALA A 645 -37.03 18.80 -15.50
CA ALA A 645 -37.58 18.07 -14.35
C ALA A 645 -37.14 18.65 -12.99
N SER A 646 -36.00 19.36 -12.94
CA SER A 646 -35.51 20.02 -11.73
C SER A 646 -36.35 21.21 -11.28
N GLN A 647 -37.06 21.89 -12.20
CA GLN A 647 -37.95 23.01 -11.85
C GLN A 647 -39.25 22.53 -11.20
N LEU A 648 -39.74 21.34 -11.56
CA LEU A 648 -40.96 20.75 -11.00
C LEU A 648 -40.82 20.31 -9.54
N VAL A 649 -39.60 19.99 -9.08
CA VAL A 649 -39.35 19.55 -7.69
C VAL A 649 -39.18 20.74 -6.74
N GLN A 650 -38.72 21.90 -7.23
CA GLN A 650 -38.54 23.09 -6.40
C GLN A 650 -39.85 23.84 -6.08
N SER A 651 -40.89 23.74 -6.91
CA SER A 651 -42.17 24.44 -6.69
C SER A 651 -43.06 23.82 -5.61
N TYR A 652 -42.65 22.71 -4.98
CA TYR A 652 -43.47 21.99 -3.99
C TYR A 652 -43.12 22.29 -2.53
N GLN A 653 -42.10 23.11 -2.26
CA GLN A 653 -41.73 23.48 -0.88
C GLN A 653 -42.39 24.76 -0.38
N ASP A 654 -43.06 25.54 -1.24
CA ASP A 654 -43.66 26.80 -0.84
C ASP A 654 -45.09 26.96 -1.38
N THR A 655 -45.98 27.36 -0.48
CA THR A 655 -47.31 28.00 -0.64
C THR A 655 -48.59 27.17 -0.54
N ASP A 656 -49.33 27.50 0.51
CA ASP A 656 -50.79 27.50 0.61
C ASP A 656 -51.43 28.21 -0.61
N TRP A 657 -52.40 27.53 -1.22
CA TRP A 657 -53.52 28.04 -2.03
C TRP A 657 -53.29 29.12 -3.12
N GLN A 658 -53.71 28.69 -4.33
CA GLN A 658 -54.18 29.41 -5.53
C GLN A 658 -53.15 29.95 -6.54
N LEU A 659 -53.23 29.39 -7.75
CA LEU A 659 -53.04 30.19 -8.95
C LEU A 659 -54.05 29.84 -10.06
N ASP A 660 -54.71 30.89 -10.52
CA ASP A 660 -55.61 31.00 -11.66
C ASP A 660 -54.80 30.92 -12.97
N VAL A 661 -55.39 30.35 -14.03
CA VAL A 661 -54.71 30.10 -15.31
C VAL A 661 -55.21 31.11 -16.35
N SER A 662 -54.29 31.78 -17.07
CA SER A 662 -54.61 32.43 -18.34
C SER A 662 -53.38 32.54 -19.25
N ASP A 663 -53.38 31.70 -20.29
CA ASP A 663 -53.05 31.92 -21.71
C ASP A 663 -51.94 32.92 -22.13
N GLN A 664 -50.93 32.41 -22.84
CA GLN A 664 -50.59 32.70 -24.27
C GLN A 664 -49.08 32.56 -24.62
N VAL A 665 -48.77 31.59 -25.50
CA VAL A 665 -47.91 31.62 -26.72
C VAL A 665 -46.39 32.05 -26.64
N PRO A 666 -45.46 31.41 -27.41
CA PRO A 666 -43.98 31.39 -27.25
C PRO A 666 -43.26 32.36 -28.24
N PRO A 667 -41.96 32.27 -28.66
CA PRO A 667 -40.71 31.65 -28.15
C PRO A 667 -39.50 32.65 -28.05
N SER A 668 -38.32 32.17 -27.60
CA SER A 668 -36.95 32.72 -27.76
C SER A 668 -36.40 33.77 -26.75
N VAL A 669 -35.06 33.81 -26.64
CA VAL A 669 -34.17 34.71 -25.86
C VAL A 669 -33.94 34.24 -24.41
N GLY A 670 -32.74 34.13 -23.83
CA GLY A 670 -31.38 34.50 -24.19
C GLY A 670 -30.49 34.31 -22.95
N LEU A 671 -29.19 34.15 -23.14
CA LEU A 671 -28.17 34.15 -22.10
C LEU A 671 -28.29 35.38 -21.18
N ALA A 672 -28.33 35.19 -19.87
CA ALA A 672 -27.92 36.18 -18.89
C ALA A 672 -27.42 35.52 -17.60
N THR A 673 -26.18 35.87 -17.27
CA THR A 673 -25.40 35.59 -16.07
C THR A 673 -26.03 36.14 -14.79
N ASN A 674 -25.77 35.46 -13.66
CA ASN A 674 -24.97 35.92 -12.50
C ASN A 674 -25.58 35.47 -11.14
N PRO A 675 -24.92 35.69 -9.98
CA PRO A 675 -24.21 34.64 -9.24
C PRO A 675 -24.74 34.50 -7.80
N HIS A 676 -24.81 33.30 -7.26
CA HIS A 676 -24.63 33.01 -5.82
C HIS A 676 -25.04 31.56 -5.65
N TYR A 677 -24.08 30.68 -5.34
CA TYR A 677 -24.19 29.58 -4.38
C TYR A 677 -22.93 28.71 -4.54
N GLN A 678 -22.03 28.80 -3.56
CA GLN A 678 -21.00 27.80 -3.31
C GLN A 678 -21.62 26.66 -2.48
N PRO A 679 -21.35 25.38 -2.78
CA PRO A 679 -21.69 24.29 -1.90
C PRO A 679 -20.57 24.02 -0.88
N ILE A 680 -20.97 23.84 0.39
CA ILE A 680 -20.19 23.22 1.47
C ILE A 680 -20.18 21.71 1.28
#